data_AF-A0A9N8HIE6-F1
#
_entry.id   AF-A0A9N8HIE6-F1
#
_cell.length_a   1.000
_cell.length_b   1.000
_cell.length_c   1.000
_cell.angle_alpha   90.00
_cell.angle_beta   90.00
_cell.angle_gamma   90.00
#
_symmetry.space_group_name_H-M   'P 1'
#
loop_
_entity.id
_entity.type
_entity.pdbx_description
1 polymer ?
#
loop_
_entity_poly.entity_id
_entity_poly.type
_entity_poly.pdbx_seq_one_letter_code
_entity_poly.pdbx_strand_id
1 'polypeptide(L)'
;MEVGYKEKRQQQHNKKKRKMAEPDPNNPQGLSKNQLKKLAKKAEKDAKKAEKKGDGDQTNQAPPAADAKPAAAPAKAPAVAKAPVAATPKEPPTWKIGHAKAGDSSTVKVAFASQLFGVSVSTASKSEVKKLAGDGDFFLASTTHPVLCFGASVVGGGGNAMAKALRYGSTTMSPCVPSIDLLVDEWCEWERTVLRTAKNDKQVTAALTYLDAAIANKAGPPGPAVHLVGLMDTTADVVVAVTLHELLEKHSAVAVPPAVDNYRKAHAVALTHAKALAQQWHDASNVSKIVPYNPDNPLLNPVLTAIFQQAALKVVNGDEDLLPDAMVKNCSNAKHGDYQCQSAMPMFAAMKKSGNMPATIKSPKDVAQAIIDHLDPTHLAVIENISIQGPGFIVCSITKSYLQSHLIKWLASGVLPKPPIPQTFECVVDFSSPNIAKEMHVGHLRSTIIGEAVCRVLEFVGHHVHRTNHVGDWGTQFGMLIQYLKEEYPEVGQEADGGELPNITDLTVFYKNAKQRFDESAEFKKTAQTNVVALQSGDKECLKIWKMLCDVSRKEFQKVYNRLDVTLEEKGESFYNDKIPAVIQEFDQAGLVKIEEGGAKCVFVTGHSIPLMLQKSDGGYGYDSTDMAALKYRLQTLKAQRIIVITDFSQGGHFEMCYGAADEIGWLTSGQRLDHIGFGTVMGEDGKRFKTRSGDTVRLVDLLDEAVKRMEDSLRQRITDGKANITEAEVHEVAEAIGYGAVKYFDLRRNPTTNYKFSYDQMLDTKGNTAVYLLYARVRLESICAKAKADHGVDVEELLKAGEVPVLEHPSERNLAKELHLFAEVLETTLDDLFPYHICEYVYNVSIAASDFVTQCKVLGVPEMKSRLLLCHATMVAMRQCFDLLGIRHVKRI
;
A
#
# COMPACT_ATOMS: atom_id res chain seq x y z
N MET A 1 -33.69 45.60 25.51
CA MET A 1 -34.30 44.33 25.98
C MET A 1 -33.21 43.26 26.17
N GLU A 2 -32.34 43.40 27.17
CA GLU A 2 -31.15 42.50 27.32
C GLU A 2 -30.93 41.92 28.72
N VAL A 3 -31.73 42.30 29.72
CA VAL A 3 -31.57 41.82 31.10
C VAL A 3 -32.34 40.51 31.35
N GLY A 4 -33.55 40.37 30.81
CA GLY A 4 -34.44 39.21 31.07
C GLY A 4 -34.02 37.87 30.43
N TYR A 5 -33.00 37.84 29.56
CA TYR A 5 -32.55 36.60 28.89
C TYR A 5 -31.47 35.83 29.67
N LYS A 6 -30.74 36.50 30.58
CA LYS A 6 -29.71 35.84 31.41
C LYS A 6 -30.31 35.03 32.56
N GLU A 7 -31.34 35.54 33.22
CA GLU A 7 -31.96 34.87 34.39
C GLU A 7 -32.66 33.55 34.04
N LYS A 8 -33.32 33.46 32.88
CA LYS A 8 -33.98 32.22 32.43
C LYS A 8 -32.99 31.08 32.16
N ARG A 9 -31.75 31.36 31.70
CA ARG A 9 -30.69 30.34 31.58
C ARG A 9 -30.18 29.87 32.95
N GLN A 10 -30.02 30.77 33.91
CA GLN A 10 -29.56 30.44 35.27
C GLN A 10 -30.52 29.44 35.97
N GLN A 11 -31.84 29.68 35.87
CA GLN A 11 -32.86 28.84 36.50
C GLN A 11 -33.00 27.46 35.84
N GLN A 12 -32.89 27.35 34.51
CA GLN A 12 -32.90 26.05 33.83
C GLN A 12 -31.63 25.22 34.14
N HIS A 13 -30.47 25.85 34.30
CA HIS A 13 -29.23 25.15 34.66
C HIS A 13 -29.32 24.54 36.07
N ASN A 14 -29.90 25.26 37.04
CA ASN A 14 -30.10 24.74 38.40
C ASN A 14 -31.17 23.65 38.50
N LYS A 15 -32.18 23.62 37.62
CA LYS A 15 -33.15 22.51 37.56
C LYS A 15 -32.53 21.20 37.04
N LYS A 16 -31.53 21.25 36.14
CA LYS A 16 -30.83 20.04 35.66
C LYS A 16 -29.85 19.43 36.68
N LYS A 17 -29.28 20.22 37.60
CA LYS A 17 -28.35 19.73 38.63
C LYS A 17 -29.00 19.00 39.82
N ARG A 18 -30.34 18.99 39.95
CA ARG A 18 -31.08 18.40 41.09
C ARG A 18 -31.75 17.05 40.81
N LYS A 19 -31.43 16.37 39.70
CA LYS A 19 -32.07 15.09 39.31
C LYS A 19 -31.12 13.90 39.09
N MET A 20 -29.89 13.96 39.60
CA MET A 20 -28.97 12.82 39.66
C MET A 20 -28.20 12.84 40.98
N ALA A 21 -28.62 12.00 41.93
CA ALA A 21 -27.94 11.78 43.21
C ALA A 21 -28.39 10.45 43.85
N GLU A 22 -28.22 9.34 43.12
CA GLU A 22 -28.00 8.03 43.75
C GLU A 22 -26.56 7.61 43.44
N PRO A 23 -25.75 7.20 44.44
CA PRO A 23 -24.36 6.82 44.22
C PRO A 23 -24.28 5.43 43.57
N ASP A 24 -23.44 5.30 42.55
CA ASP A 24 -23.08 4.01 41.95
C ASP A 24 -22.35 3.15 43.00
N PRO A 25 -22.88 1.98 43.40
CA PRO A 25 -22.25 1.12 44.41
C PRO A 25 -20.86 0.62 43.99
N ASN A 26 -20.51 0.67 42.70
CA ASN A 26 -19.19 0.30 42.20
C ASN A 26 -18.20 1.48 42.10
N ASN A 27 -18.62 2.71 42.42
CA ASN A 27 -17.73 3.89 42.44
C ASN A 27 -18.09 4.89 43.57
N PRO A 28 -18.07 4.47 44.85
CA PRO A 28 -18.48 5.30 45.98
C PRO A 28 -17.59 6.54 46.23
N GLN A 29 -16.45 6.65 45.53
CA GLN A 29 -15.53 7.81 45.62
C GLN A 29 -15.68 8.80 44.44
N GLY A 30 -16.61 8.57 43.50
CA GLY A 30 -16.86 9.49 42.39
C GLY A 30 -15.70 9.67 41.41
N LEU A 31 -14.81 8.68 41.31
CA LEU A 31 -13.58 8.77 40.52
C LEU A 31 -13.89 8.72 39.01
N SER A 32 -13.15 9.51 38.22
CA SER A 32 -13.31 9.50 36.76
C SER A 32 -12.87 8.17 36.14
N LYS A 33 -13.43 7.80 34.98
CA LYS A 33 -13.04 6.57 34.24
C LYS A 33 -11.52 6.46 33.99
N ASN A 34 -10.82 7.59 33.83
CA ASN A 34 -9.37 7.60 33.66
C ASN A 34 -8.60 7.39 34.98
N GLN A 35 -9.14 7.80 36.13
CA GLN A 35 -8.56 7.47 37.45
C GLN A 35 -8.77 5.99 37.78
N LEU A 36 -9.96 5.43 37.53
CA LEU A 36 -10.24 4.01 37.70
C LEU A 36 -9.32 3.14 36.82
N LYS A 37 -9.12 3.49 35.53
CA LYS A 37 -8.15 2.80 34.65
C LYS A 37 -6.70 2.90 35.15
N LYS A 38 -6.30 4.02 35.77
CA LYS A 38 -4.96 4.17 36.38
C LYS A 38 -4.81 3.32 37.65
N LEU A 39 -5.85 3.22 38.48
CA LEU A 39 -5.85 2.36 39.68
C LEU A 39 -5.83 0.88 39.31
N ALA A 40 -6.62 0.45 38.32
CA ALA A 40 -6.58 -0.92 37.81
C ALA A 40 -5.19 -1.31 37.26
N LYS A 41 -4.59 -0.45 36.41
CA LYS A 41 -3.21 -0.66 35.93
C LYS A 41 -2.16 -0.62 37.05
N LYS A 42 -2.41 0.07 38.15
CA LYS A 42 -1.52 0.05 39.32
C LYS A 42 -1.65 -1.27 40.07
N ALA A 43 -2.86 -1.72 40.38
CA ALA A 43 -3.13 -2.99 41.05
C ALA A 43 -2.58 -4.19 40.24
N GLU A 44 -2.76 -4.20 38.92
CA GLU A 44 -2.20 -5.22 38.02
C GLU A 44 -0.65 -5.23 38.04
N LYS A 45 -0.03 -4.04 38.12
CA LYS A 45 1.42 -3.88 38.19
C LYS A 45 2.00 -4.25 39.56
N ASP A 46 1.24 -4.03 40.63
CA ASP A 46 1.62 -4.40 41.99
C ASP A 46 1.43 -5.91 42.23
N ALA A 47 0.39 -6.54 41.67
CA ALA A 47 0.22 -8.00 41.64
C ALA A 47 1.36 -8.71 40.90
N LYS A 48 1.69 -8.27 39.68
CA LYS A 48 2.85 -8.76 38.90
C LYS A 48 4.22 -8.48 39.56
N LYS A 49 4.25 -7.71 40.65
CA LYS A 49 5.44 -7.43 41.45
C LYS A 49 5.50 -8.31 42.72
N ALA A 50 4.36 -8.78 43.20
CA ALA A 50 4.27 -9.81 44.25
C ALA A 50 4.66 -11.19 43.70
N GLU A 51 4.15 -11.56 42.52
CA GLU A 51 4.49 -12.84 41.84
C GLU A 51 5.98 -12.97 41.45
N LYS A 52 6.76 -11.87 41.47
CA LYS A 52 8.20 -11.86 41.19
C LYS A 52 9.10 -11.79 42.42
N LYS A 53 8.56 -11.97 43.63
CA LYS A 53 9.32 -12.05 44.88
C LYS A 53 8.70 -13.07 45.84
N GLY A 54 9.09 -14.33 45.70
CA GLY A 54 8.67 -15.40 46.60
C GLY A 54 9.29 -16.74 46.25
N ASP A 55 10.60 -16.90 46.49
CA ASP A 55 11.25 -18.21 46.55
C ASP A 55 12.45 -18.17 47.52
N GLY A 56 12.59 -19.22 48.36
CA GLY A 56 13.48 -19.30 49.54
C GLY A 56 12.83 -18.78 50.84
N ASP A 57 12.64 -19.54 51.93
CA ASP A 57 13.44 -20.64 52.51
C ASP A 57 12.59 -21.48 53.52
N GLN A 58 13.15 -22.54 54.09
CA GLN A 58 12.49 -23.62 54.85
C GLN A 58 12.13 -23.28 56.31
N THR A 59 11.11 -23.93 56.90
CA THR A 59 11.25 -24.91 58.01
C THR A 59 9.92 -25.39 58.65
N ASN A 60 9.87 -26.70 58.98
CA ASN A 60 9.13 -27.40 60.05
C ASN A 60 7.80 -26.84 60.64
N GLN A 61 6.70 -27.59 60.47
CA GLN A 61 6.17 -28.54 61.48
C GLN A 61 4.96 -29.34 60.91
N ALA A 62 4.66 -30.51 61.48
CA ALA A 62 3.61 -31.46 61.06
C ALA A 62 2.90 -32.02 62.33
N PRO A 63 2.01 -33.05 62.29
CA PRO A 63 1.07 -33.57 61.27
C PRO A 63 -0.36 -33.63 61.91
N PRO A 64 -1.25 -34.64 61.73
CA PRO A 64 -1.56 -35.58 60.62
C PRO A 64 -3.00 -35.26 60.07
N ALA A 65 -3.81 -36.10 59.41
CA ALA A 65 -3.81 -37.47 58.85
C ALA A 65 -4.76 -37.46 57.60
N ALA A 66 -5.05 -38.47 56.79
CA ALA A 66 -4.68 -39.90 56.61
C ALA A 66 -4.91 -40.22 55.08
N ASP A 67 -4.88 -41.42 54.48
CA ASP A 67 -4.61 -42.82 54.91
C ASP A 67 -4.25 -43.70 53.66
N ALA A 68 -4.14 -45.02 53.86
CA ALA A 68 -4.39 -46.12 52.92
C ALA A 68 -3.68 -46.19 51.53
N LYS A 69 -2.48 -46.78 51.56
CA LYS A 69 -1.98 -47.77 50.56
C LYS A 69 -2.18 -49.20 51.15
N PRO A 70 -2.23 -50.33 50.41
CA PRO A 70 -1.05 -50.97 49.73
C PRO A 70 -1.38 -51.72 48.39
N ALA A 71 -0.44 -52.01 47.46
CA ALA A 71 0.59 -53.09 47.36
C ALA A 71 0.03 -54.55 47.29
N ALA A 72 0.62 -55.58 46.65
CA ALA A 72 1.89 -55.81 45.91
C ALA A 72 1.72 -57.01 44.91
N ALA A 73 2.42 -57.12 43.76
CA ALA A 73 3.68 -57.89 43.50
C ALA A 73 3.66 -59.41 43.85
N PRO A 74 4.30 -60.33 43.07
CA PRO A 74 5.77 -60.37 42.94
C PRO A 74 6.33 -60.85 41.56
N ALA A 75 7.67 -60.95 41.47
CA ALA A 75 8.44 -61.28 40.26
C ALA A 75 9.42 -62.47 40.45
N LYS A 76 9.95 -63.01 39.32
CA LYS A 76 11.26 -63.73 39.11
C LYS A 76 11.33 -64.07 37.59
N ALA A 77 12.26 -63.61 36.72
CA ALA A 77 13.75 -63.63 36.70
C ALA A 77 14.35 -65.03 36.38
N PRO A 78 15.56 -65.15 35.74
CA PRO A 78 16.26 -64.31 34.75
C PRO A 78 17.04 -65.09 33.62
N ALA A 79 17.59 -64.40 32.59
CA ALA A 79 18.83 -64.71 31.80
C ALA A 79 18.82 -63.94 30.46
N VAL A 80 19.43 -62.75 30.30
CA VAL A 80 20.87 -62.44 30.05
C VAL A 80 21.42 -62.89 28.68
N ALA A 81 21.40 -61.95 27.73
CA ALA A 81 22.55 -61.61 26.87
C ALA A 81 22.53 -60.08 26.63
N LYS A 82 23.66 -59.40 26.84
CA LYS A 82 23.76 -57.91 26.77
C LYS A 82 24.42 -57.45 25.47
N ALA A 83 23.96 -56.31 24.95
CA ALA A 83 24.57 -55.57 23.85
C ALA A 83 25.80 -54.75 24.29
N PRO A 84 26.61 -54.24 23.34
CA PRO A 84 27.47 -53.08 23.56
C PRO A 84 26.69 -51.76 23.35
N VAL A 85 26.19 -51.24 24.48
CA VAL A 85 26.20 -49.83 24.90
C VAL A 85 25.84 -48.72 23.88
N ALA A 86 24.75 -48.01 24.19
CA ALA A 86 24.39 -46.73 23.58
C ALA A 86 25.43 -45.63 23.88
N ALA A 87 25.71 -44.78 22.89
CA ALA A 87 26.45 -43.54 23.11
C ALA A 87 25.65 -42.59 24.02
N THR A 88 26.37 -41.81 24.82
CA THR A 88 25.81 -40.75 25.68
C THR A 88 24.95 -39.75 24.89
N PRO A 89 23.96 -39.10 25.54
CA PRO A 89 23.21 -38.02 24.91
C PRO A 89 24.18 -36.88 24.60
N LYS A 90 24.51 -36.73 23.31
CA LYS A 90 25.19 -35.53 22.82
C LYS A 90 24.26 -34.34 23.05
N GLU A 91 24.85 -33.20 23.41
CA GLU A 91 24.16 -31.92 23.33
C GLU A 91 23.49 -31.76 21.96
N PRO A 92 22.32 -31.10 21.86
CA PRO A 92 21.68 -30.85 20.58
C PRO A 92 22.68 -30.17 19.64
N PRO A 93 22.88 -30.68 18.40
CA PRO A 93 23.93 -30.20 17.54
C PRO A 93 23.75 -28.70 17.27
N THR A 94 24.75 -27.91 17.67
CA THR A 94 24.82 -26.49 17.36
C THR A 94 25.14 -26.33 15.87
N TRP A 95 24.10 -26.22 15.05
CA TRP A 95 24.19 -26.05 13.61
C TRP A 95 25.00 -24.79 13.26
N LYS A 96 26.23 -24.97 12.78
CA LYS A 96 26.99 -23.91 12.12
C LYS A 96 26.60 -23.83 10.66
N ILE A 97 26.26 -22.63 10.21
CA ILE A 97 25.79 -22.33 8.86
C ILE A 97 26.96 -21.69 8.09
N GLY A 98 27.23 -22.18 6.87
CA GLY A 98 28.12 -21.52 5.93
C GLY A 98 27.33 -20.59 5.00
N HIS A 99 27.99 -19.56 4.46
CA HIS A 99 27.38 -18.61 3.53
C HIS A 99 26.70 -19.31 2.34
N ALA A 100 25.45 -18.93 2.04
CA ALA A 100 24.78 -19.36 0.83
C ALA A 100 25.53 -18.82 -0.40
N LYS A 101 25.69 -19.67 -1.41
CA LYS A 101 26.30 -19.32 -2.70
C LYS A 101 25.28 -19.54 -3.80
N ALA A 102 25.42 -18.82 -4.91
CA ALA A 102 24.72 -19.14 -6.16
C ALA A 102 24.72 -20.66 -6.42
N GLY A 103 23.53 -21.23 -6.61
CA GLY A 103 23.37 -22.65 -6.93
C GLY A 103 23.63 -23.63 -5.78
N ASP A 104 23.57 -23.23 -4.50
CA ASP A 104 23.61 -24.22 -3.43
C ASP A 104 22.36 -25.13 -3.41
N SER A 105 22.55 -26.40 -3.06
CA SER A 105 21.51 -27.44 -3.13
C SER A 105 20.28 -27.14 -2.28
N SER A 106 20.43 -26.36 -1.20
CA SER A 106 19.32 -26.00 -0.31
C SER A 106 18.46 -24.89 -0.89
N THR A 107 19.08 -23.87 -1.49
CA THR A 107 18.40 -22.80 -2.22
C THR A 107 17.69 -23.36 -3.46
N VAL A 108 18.34 -24.25 -4.22
CA VAL A 108 17.73 -24.92 -5.37
C VAL A 108 16.55 -25.81 -4.94
N LYS A 109 16.63 -26.53 -3.81
CA LYS A 109 15.49 -27.30 -3.27
C LYS A 109 14.29 -26.42 -2.87
N VAL A 110 14.53 -25.24 -2.31
CA VAL A 110 13.45 -24.26 -2.02
C VAL A 110 12.81 -23.74 -3.30
N ALA A 111 13.62 -23.31 -4.28
CA ALA A 111 13.11 -22.87 -5.58
C ALA A 111 12.33 -23.97 -6.30
N PHE A 112 12.80 -25.22 -6.22
CA PHE A 112 12.17 -26.38 -6.86
C PHE A 112 10.87 -26.79 -6.18
N ALA A 113 10.80 -26.76 -4.84
CA ALA A 113 9.55 -26.94 -4.10
C ALA A 113 8.53 -25.85 -4.42
N SER A 114 8.96 -24.60 -4.57
CA SER A 114 8.09 -23.48 -4.98
C SER A 114 7.51 -23.72 -6.39
N GLN A 115 8.35 -24.13 -7.34
CA GLN A 115 7.93 -24.43 -8.71
C GLN A 115 7.00 -25.65 -8.82
N LEU A 116 7.24 -26.72 -8.04
CA LEU A 116 6.42 -27.94 -8.10
C LEU A 116 5.11 -27.84 -7.32
N PHE A 117 5.07 -27.09 -6.22
CA PHE A 117 3.91 -27.04 -5.31
C PHE A 117 3.14 -25.72 -5.32
N GLY A 118 3.56 -24.73 -6.13
CA GLY A 118 2.93 -23.40 -6.16
C GLY A 118 3.09 -22.60 -4.86
N VAL A 119 4.08 -22.95 -4.02
CA VAL A 119 4.25 -22.34 -2.69
C VAL A 119 5.05 -21.05 -2.81
N SER A 120 4.53 -19.97 -2.21
CA SER A 120 5.21 -18.67 -2.22
C SER A 120 6.52 -18.70 -1.43
N VAL A 121 7.50 -17.95 -1.93
CA VAL A 121 8.83 -17.83 -1.31
C VAL A 121 9.08 -16.38 -0.91
N SER A 122 9.51 -16.21 0.33
CA SER A 122 9.89 -14.91 0.89
C SER A 122 11.37 -14.90 1.26
N THR A 123 11.98 -13.72 1.33
CA THR A 123 13.29 -13.51 1.95
C THR A 123 13.10 -12.97 3.36
N ALA A 124 13.35 -13.79 4.39
CA ALA A 124 13.09 -13.40 5.77
C ALA A 124 14.37 -13.18 6.58
N SER A 125 14.46 -12.06 7.31
CA SER A 125 15.48 -11.90 8.34
C SER A 125 15.20 -12.81 9.54
N LYS A 126 16.25 -13.12 10.32
CA LYS A 126 16.13 -13.91 11.56
C LYS A 126 15.12 -13.33 12.58
N SER A 127 14.83 -12.03 12.49
CA SER A 127 13.84 -11.31 13.29
C SER A 127 12.40 -11.52 12.83
N GLU A 128 12.17 -11.69 11.53
CA GLU A 128 10.83 -11.84 10.94
C GLU A 128 10.34 -13.27 11.05
N VAL A 129 11.20 -14.26 10.76
CA VAL A 129 10.92 -15.68 11.00
C VAL A 129 10.45 -15.91 12.45
N LYS A 130 11.09 -15.23 13.41
CA LYS A 130 10.76 -15.34 14.84
C LYS A 130 9.48 -14.59 15.26
N LYS A 131 8.93 -13.70 14.42
CA LYS A 131 7.61 -13.09 14.63
C LYS A 131 6.48 -13.92 14.00
N LEU A 132 6.75 -14.56 12.87
CA LEU A 132 5.77 -15.34 12.10
C LEU A 132 5.48 -16.70 12.76
N ALA A 133 6.50 -17.40 13.28
CA ALA A 133 6.39 -18.79 13.70
C ALA A 133 5.60 -19.10 15.00
N GLY A 134 5.32 -18.11 15.85
CA GLY A 134 4.82 -18.34 17.21
C GLY A 134 5.81 -19.08 18.13
N ASP A 135 5.40 -19.47 19.33
CA ASP A 135 6.28 -20.13 20.33
C ASP A 135 6.57 -21.62 20.04
N GLY A 136 6.63 -22.02 18.76
CA GLY A 136 7.05 -23.35 18.31
C GLY A 136 8.54 -23.42 18.01
N ASP A 137 9.28 -24.33 18.66
CA ASP A 137 10.75 -24.47 18.51
C ASP A 137 11.17 -25.00 17.12
N PHE A 138 11.35 -24.10 16.15
CA PHE A 138 12.06 -24.38 14.90
C PHE A 138 13.03 -23.24 14.54
N PHE A 139 14.33 -23.54 14.48
CA PHE A 139 15.39 -22.56 14.19
C PHE A 139 16.18 -22.90 12.92
N LEU A 140 16.16 -21.97 11.97
CA LEU A 140 17.20 -21.59 10.98
C LEU A 140 16.90 -20.11 10.60
N ALA A 141 17.81 -19.25 10.17
CA ALA A 141 19.26 -19.36 9.93
C ALA A 141 19.99 -18.09 10.48
N SER A 142 20.78 -17.40 9.64
CA SER A 142 21.27 -16.01 9.79
C SER A 142 21.67 -15.46 8.42
N THR A 143 21.35 -14.19 8.13
CA THR A 143 21.30 -13.53 6.80
C THR A 143 20.09 -13.93 5.95
N THR A 144 19.78 -13.10 4.94
CA THR A 144 18.58 -13.15 4.09
C THR A 144 18.64 -14.34 3.14
N HIS A 145 17.78 -15.32 3.37
CA HIS A 145 17.67 -16.51 2.53
C HIS A 145 16.21 -16.72 2.09
N PRO A 146 15.99 -17.30 0.90
CA PRO A 146 14.66 -17.71 0.46
C PRO A 146 14.12 -18.82 1.36
N VAL A 147 12.89 -18.66 1.81
CA VAL A 147 12.16 -19.57 2.68
C VAL A 147 10.75 -19.81 2.13
N LEU A 148 10.26 -21.04 2.24
CA LEU A 148 8.88 -21.38 1.83
C LEU A 148 7.89 -20.86 2.88
N CYS A 149 6.82 -20.21 2.42
CA CYS A 149 5.76 -19.67 3.26
C CYS A 149 4.51 -20.58 3.17
N PHE A 150 4.11 -21.15 4.30
CA PHE A 150 2.89 -21.95 4.44
C PHE A 150 1.95 -21.25 5.43
N GLY A 151 1.15 -20.30 4.92
CA GLY A 151 0.35 -19.40 5.77
C GLY A 151 1.25 -18.60 6.72
N ALA A 152 1.05 -18.77 8.03
CA ALA A 152 1.90 -18.14 9.05
C ALA A 152 3.26 -18.86 9.29
N SER A 153 3.46 -20.05 8.73
CA SER A 153 4.67 -20.86 8.97
C SER A 153 5.76 -20.62 7.91
N VAL A 154 7.02 -20.69 8.31
CA VAL A 154 8.18 -20.37 7.47
C VAL A 154 9.22 -21.49 7.52
N VAL A 155 9.78 -21.90 6.37
CA VAL A 155 10.57 -23.14 6.25
C VAL A 155 11.87 -22.94 5.47
N GLY A 156 12.99 -23.41 6.04
CA GLY A 156 14.30 -23.41 5.37
C GLY A 156 14.58 -24.69 4.54
N GLY A 157 15.48 -24.57 3.55
CA GLY A 157 15.77 -25.57 2.51
C GLY A 157 16.47 -26.88 2.90
N GLY A 158 16.18 -27.45 4.07
CA GLY A 158 16.60 -28.81 4.44
C GLY A 158 15.49 -29.82 4.16
N GLY A 159 15.81 -31.00 3.60
CA GLY A 159 14.80 -32.03 3.27
C GLY A 159 13.88 -32.40 4.44
N ASN A 160 14.46 -32.75 5.59
CA ASN A 160 13.71 -33.05 6.82
C ASN A 160 13.04 -31.80 7.45
N ALA A 161 13.31 -30.58 6.97
CA ALA A 161 12.57 -29.37 7.37
C ALA A 161 11.34 -29.16 6.46
N MET A 162 11.50 -29.35 5.14
CA MET A 162 10.40 -29.32 4.18
C MET A 162 9.34 -30.40 4.47
N ALA A 163 9.76 -31.66 4.69
CA ALA A 163 8.85 -32.76 5.01
C ALA A 163 8.09 -32.52 6.33
N LYS A 164 8.77 -31.97 7.35
CA LYS A 164 8.14 -31.63 8.63
C LYS A 164 7.18 -30.45 8.54
N ALA A 165 7.46 -29.45 7.69
CA ALA A 165 6.57 -28.30 7.57
C ALA A 165 5.23 -28.66 6.92
N LEU A 166 5.25 -29.49 5.87
CA LEU A 166 4.03 -30.01 5.25
C LEU A 166 3.18 -30.81 6.25
N ARG A 167 3.82 -31.49 7.22
CA ARG A 167 3.16 -32.20 8.33
C ARG A 167 2.41 -31.29 9.30
N TYR A 168 2.85 -30.04 9.44
CA TYR A 168 2.18 -29.02 10.26
C TYR A 168 1.13 -28.23 9.47
N GLY A 169 1.33 -28.04 8.16
CA GLY A 169 0.30 -27.52 7.27
C GLY A 169 -0.93 -28.44 7.19
N SER A 170 -0.71 -29.75 7.08
CA SER A 170 -1.79 -30.74 7.03
C SER A 170 -2.63 -30.84 8.32
N THR A 171 -2.12 -30.39 9.47
CA THR A 171 -2.90 -30.37 10.73
C THR A 171 -3.71 -29.09 10.95
N THR A 172 -3.51 -28.06 10.13
CA THR A 172 -4.28 -26.80 10.18
C THR A 172 -5.27 -26.65 9.01
N MET A 173 -5.18 -27.49 7.97
CA MET A 173 -6.07 -27.46 6.80
C MET A 173 -6.92 -28.74 6.64
N SER A 174 -8.05 -28.79 7.37
CA SER A 174 -9.16 -29.77 7.22
C SER A 174 -8.83 -31.25 7.52
N PRO A 175 -9.78 -32.08 8.02
CA PRO A 175 -9.47 -33.45 8.50
C PRO A 175 -9.17 -34.50 7.43
N CYS A 176 -9.03 -34.13 6.15
CA CYS A 176 -9.02 -35.07 5.01
C CYS A 176 -7.71 -35.16 4.22
N VAL A 177 -6.61 -34.58 4.71
CA VAL A 177 -5.27 -34.90 4.17
C VAL A 177 -4.76 -36.16 4.86
N PRO A 178 -4.46 -37.26 4.15
CA PRO A 178 -3.88 -38.44 4.77
C PRO A 178 -2.54 -38.10 5.42
N SER A 179 -2.24 -38.74 6.55
CA SER A 179 -0.94 -38.62 7.21
C SER A 179 0.19 -38.82 6.20
N ILE A 180 1.22 -37.96 6.24
CA ILE A 180 2.42 -38.11 5.40
C ILE A 180 2.83 -39.58 5.36
N ASP A 181 2.83 -40.13 4.14
CA ASP A 181 3.24 -41.49 3.88
C ASP A 181 4.67 -41.68 4.44
N LEU A 182 4.85 -42.70 5.28
CA LEU A 182 6.14 -43.01 5.92
C LEU A 182 7.27 -43.11 4.89
N LEU A 183 6.93 -43.52 3.66
CA LEU A 183 7.84 -43.60 2.52
C LEU A 183 8.47 -42.24 2.16
N VAL A 184 7.81 -41.10 2.40
CA VAL A 184 8.38 -39.76 2.13
C VAL A 184 9.54 -39.45 3.09
N ASP A 185 9.36 -39.71 4.39
CA ASP A 185 10.41 -39.53 5.41
C ASP A 185 11.57 -40.51 5.16
N GLU A 186 11.27 -41.76 4.78
CA GLU A 186 12.28 -42.76 4.40
C GLU A 186 13.12 -42.33 3.19
N TRP A 187 12.49 -41.81 2.12
CA TRP A 187 13.21 -41.29 0.95
C TRP A 187 14.05 -40.05 1.27
N CYS A 188 13.58 -39.17 2.16
CA CYS A 188 14.35 -38.00 2.59
C CYS A 188 15.60 -38.40 3.40
N GLU A 189 15.49 -39.39 4.28
CA GLU A 189 16.65 -39.89 5.04
C GLU A 189 17.56 -40.76 4.16
N TRP A 190 17.03 -41.49 3.17
CA TRP A 190 17.84 -42.19 2.15
C TRP A 190 18.63 -41.22 1.26
N GLU A 191 18.02 -40.14 0.78
CA GLU A 191 18.72 -39.09 0.04
C GLU A 191 19.88 -38.53 0.87
N ARG A 192 19.60 -38.23 2.14
CA ARG A 192 20.58 -37.66 3.07
C ARG A 192 21.74 -38.60 3.40
N THR A 193 21.47 -39.90 3.57
CA THR A 193 22.45 -40.87 4.08
C THR A 193 23.17 -41.65 2.97
N VAL A 194 22.54 -41.85 1.82
CA VAL A 194 23.05 -42.65 0.69
C VAL A 194 23.35 -41.78 -0.52
N LEU A 195 22.35 -41.11 -1.10
CA LEU A 195 22.52 -40.43 -2.39
C LEU A 195 23.48 -39.23 -2.29
N ARG A 196 23.28 -38.38 -1.28
CA ARG A 196 24.09 -37.18 -1.01
C ARG A 196 25.51 -37.51 -0.51
N THR A 197 25.73 -38.73 0.00
CA THR A 197 27.03 -39.15 0.56
C THR A 197 27.89 -39.96 -0.43
N ALA A 198 27.34 -40.31 -1.60
CA ALA A 198 28.09 -40.94 -2.67
C ALA A 198 29.18 -39.99 -3.22
N LYS A 199 30.44 -40.46 -3.27
CA LYS A 199 31.61 -39.66 -3.67
C LYS A 199 32.36 -40.23 -4.88
N ASN A 200 31.95 -41.38 -5.39
CA ASN A 200 32.59 -42.06 -6.51
C ASN A 200 31.61 -42.88 -7.32
N ASP A 201 31.95 -43.15 -8.57
CA ASP A 201 31.12 -43.82 -9.58
C ASP A 201 30.55 -45.17 -9.10
N LYS A 202 31.28 -45.91 -8.27
CA LYS A 202 30.81 -47.19 -7.69
C LYS A 202 29.67 -46.96 -6.68
N GLN A 203 29.77 -45.93 -5.83
CA GLN A 203 28.70 -45.56 -4.90
C GLN A 203 27.50 -44.96 -5.64
N VAL A 204 27.74 -44.13 -6.67
CA VAL A 204 26.68 -43.58 -7.51
C VAL A 204 25.94 -44.71 -8.22
N THR A 205 26.63 -45.62 -8.91
CA THR A 205 26.04 -46.80 -9.55
C THR A 205 25.18 -47.60 -8.58
N ALA A 206 25.67 -47.87 -7.37
CA ALA A 206 24.90 -48.62 -6.36
C ALA A 206 23.61 -47.89 -5.93
N ALA A 207 23.65 -46.56 -5.78
CA ALA A 207 22.48 -45.76 -5.47
C ALA A 207 21.47 -45.71 -6.63
N LEU A 208 21.95 -45.62 -7.88
CA LEU A 208 21.10 -45.67 -9.08
C LEU A 208 20.41 -47.03 -9.24
N THR A 209 21.13 -48.15 -9.01
CA THR A 209 20.53 -49.50 -9.06
C THR A 209 19.45 -49.69 -7.99
N TYR A 210 19.65 -49.15 -6.79
CA TYR A 210 18.63 -49.17 -5.74
C TYR A 210 17.39 -48.34 -6.14
N LEU A 211 17.62 -47.13 -6.67
CA LEU A 211 16.57 -46.23 -7.13
C LEU A 211 15.75 -46.83 -8.29
N ASP A 212 16.41 -47.46 -9.27
CA ASP A 212 15.77 -48.14 -10.40
C ASP A 212 14.86 -49.28 -9.92
N ALA A 213 15.36 -50.14 -9.03
CA ALA A 213 14.57 -51.23 -8.45
C ALA A 213 13.39 -50.71 -7.60
N ALA A 214 13.56 -49.61 -6.88
CA ALA A 214 12.50 -49.03 -6.05
C ALA A 214 11.40 -48.35 -6.89
N ILE A 215 11.76 -47.68 -7.99
CA ILE A 215 10.81 -47.10 -8.95
C ILE A 215 10.08 -48.21 -9.72
N ALA A 216 10.81 -49.24 -10.20
CA ALA A 216 10.22 -50.35 -10.94
C ALA A 216 9.19 -51.15 -10.12
N ASN A 217 9.44 -51.36 -8.82
CA ASN A 217 8.53 -52.09 -7.93
C ASN A 217 7.24 -51.33 -7.57
N LYS A 218 7.08 -50.05 -7.96
CA LYS A 218 5.86 -49.25 -7.74
C LYS A 218 4.95 -49.14 -8.97
N ALA A 219 5.29 -49.78 -10.09
CA ALA A 219 4.49 -49.69 -11.31
C ALA A 219 3.12 -50.37 -11.15
N GLY A 220 2.05 -49.57 -11.29
CA GLY A 220 0.71 -50.06 -11.63
C GLY A 220 0.63 -50.46 -13.11
N PRO A 221 -0.54 -50.32 -13.79
CA PRO A 221 -0.66 -50.64 -15.21
C PRO A 221 0.36 -49.83 -16.06
N PRO A 222 0.81 -50.37 -17.22
CA PRO A 222 2.10 -50.00 -17.81
C PRO A 222 2.15 -48.56 -18.32
N GLY A 223 2.77 -47.70 -17.51
CA GLY A 223 3.19 -46.35 -17.84
C GLY A 223 4.54 -46.03 -17.17
N PRO A 224 5.29 -45.03 -17.66
CA PRO A 224 6.56 -44.65 -17.05
C PRO A 224 6.32 -44.07 -15.65
N ALA A 225 6.86 -44.71 -14.62
CA ALA A 225 6.79 -44.22 -13.25
C ALA A 225 7.66 -42.96 -13.10
N VAL A 226 7.03 -41.84 -12.71
CA VAL A 226 7.66 -40.51 -12.63
C VAL A 226 7.67 -39.90 -11.22
N HIS A 227 7.07 -40.54 -10.21
CA HIS A 227 7.06 -40.09 -8.81
C HIS A 227 7.59 -41.18 -7.87
N LEU A 228 8.25 -40.81 -6.77
CA LEU A 228 8.78 -41.75 -5.78
C LEU A 228 7.73 -42.26 -4.79
N VAL A 229 6.68 -41.47 -4.54
CA VAL A 229 5.61 -41.78 -3.58
C VAL A 229 4.26 -41.32 -4.15
N GLY A 230 3.28 -42.23 -4.19
CA GLY A 230 1.94 -41.91 -4.68
C GLY A 230 1.85 -41.71 -6.21
N LEU A 231 0.94 -40.82 -6.62
CA LEU A 231 0.60 -40.50 -8.02
C LEU A 231 0.83 -39.02 -8.36
N MET A 232 1.55 -38.28 -7.51
CA MET A 232 1.80 -36.85 -7.58
C MET A 232 3.22 -36.57 -7.05
N ASP A 233 3.78 -35.42 -7.39
CA ASP A 233 5.10 -35.01 -6.85
C ASP A 233 5.05 -34.79 -5.33
N THR A 234 6.11 -35.22 -4.64
CA THR A 234 6.22 -35.13 -3.19
C THR A 234 7.54 -34.48 -2.75
N THR A 235 7.69 -34.21 -1.45
CA THR A 235 8.97 -33.70 -0.91
C THR A 235 10.13 -34.66 -1.15
N ALA A 236 9.86 -35.98 -1.21
CA ALA A 236 10.86 -36.97 -1.60
C ALA A 236 11.38 -36.67 -3.01
N ASP A 237 10.49 -36.31 -3.94
CA ASP A 237 10.84 -35.98 -5.30
C ASP A 237 11.66 -34.68 -5.40
N VAL A 238 11.28 -33.65 -4.64
CA VAL A 238 12.07 -32.42 -4.51
C VAL A 238 13.51 -32.71 -4.08
N VAL A 239 13.69 -33.49 -3.01
CA VAL A 239 15.04 -33.68 -2.44
C VAL A 239 15.87 -34.66 -3.26
N VAL A 240 15.27 -35.74 -3.77
CA VAL A 240 15.95 -36.75 -4.58
C VAL A 240 16.28 -36.21 -5.96
N ALA A 241 15.34 -35.58 -6.67
CA ALA A 241 15.59 -35.11 -8.04
C ALA A 241 16.71 -34.05 -8.10
N VAL A 242 16.70 -33.05 -7.20
CA VAL A 242 17.78 -32.03 -7.16
C VAL A 242 19.14 -32.70 -6.91
N THR A 243 19.23 -33.57 -5.89
CA THR A 243 20.49 -34.25 -5.55
C THR A 243 20.93 -35.21 -6.66
N LEU A 244 20.01 -35.93 -7.30
CA LEU A 244 20.28 -36.86 -8.39
C LEU A 244 20.83 -36.15 -9.63
N HIS A 245 20.21 -35.04 -10.04
CA HIS A 245 20.70 -34.23 -11.16
C HIS A 245 22.08 -33.65 -10.87
N GLU A 246 22.29 -33.05 -9.69
CA GLU A 246 23.61 -32.56 -9.27
C GLU A 246 24.69 -33.67 -9.24
N LEU A 247 24.33 -34.88 -8.84
CA LEU A 247 25.26 -36.01 -8.71
C LEU A 247 25.63 -36.56 -10.10
N LEU A 248 24.67 -36.66 -11.03
CA LEU A 248 24.91 -37.10 -12.40
C LEU A 248 25.62 -36.04 -13.25
N GLU A 249 25.44 -34.75 -12.96
CA GLU A 249 26.27 -33.67 -13.53
C GLU A 249 27.76 -33.85 -13.16
N LYS A 250 28.05 -34.33 -11.93
CA LYS A 250 29.41 -34.57 -11.42
C LYS A 250 29.99 -35.94 -11.84
N HIS A 251 29.15 -36.93 -12.12
CA HIS A 251 29.51 -38.31 -12.43
C HIS A 251 28.96 -38.77 -13.79
N SER A 252 29.18 -37.96 -14.84
CA SER A 252 28.59 -38.13 -16.18
C SER A 252 29.01 -39.41 -16.93
N ALA A 253 30.04 -40.12 -16.46
CA ALA A 253 30.47 -41.41 -17.01
C ALA A 253 29.66 -42.62 -16.49
N VAL A 254 28.81 -42.42 -15.46
CA VAL A 254 27.98 -43.50 -14.89
C VAL A 254 26.76 -43.76 -15.76
N ALA A 255 26.55 -45.02 -16.14
CA ALA A 255 25.37 -45.45 -16.88
C ALA A 255 24.11 -45.30 -16.02
N VAL A 256 23.12 -44.54 -16.52
CA VAL A 256 21.85 -44.30 -15.83
C VAL A 256 20.82 -45.37 -16.22
N PRO A 257 20.23 -46.10 -15.26
CA PRO A 257 19.18 -47.08 -15.54
C PRO A 257 17.91 -46.46 -16.15
N PRO A 258 17.12 -47.21 -16.96
CA PRO A 258 16.01 -46.63 -17.72
C PRO A 258 14.89 -45.99 -16.88
N ALA A 259 14.52 -46.56 -15.73
CA ALA A 259 13.46 -45.97 -14.90
C ALA A 259 13.95 -44.68 -14.24
N VAL A 260 15.21 -44.66 -13.80
CA VAL A 260 15.87 -43.48 -13.22
C VAL A 260 16.04 -42.37 -14.26
N ASP A 261 16.35 -42.69 -15.52
CA ASP A 261 16.47 -41.69 -16.58
C ASP A 261 15.11 -41.06 -16.95
N ASN A 262 14.03 -41.85 -16.98
CA ASN A 262 12.67 -41.33 -17.17
C ASN A 262 12.25 -40.39 -16.03
N TYR A 263 12.46 -40.83 -14.78
CA TYR A 263 12.23 -40.02 -13.58
C TYR A 263 13.01 -38.70 -13.59
N ARG A 264 14.30 -38.77 -13.96
CA ARG A 264 15.19 -37.60 -14.11
C ARG A 264 14.66 -36.62 -15.16
N LYS A 265 14.23 -37.12 -16.32
CA LYS A 265 13.70 -36.31 -17.44
C LYS A 265 12.40 -35.58 -17.07
N ALA A 266 11.47 -36.25 -16.38
CA ALA A 266 10.21 -35.63 -15.93
C ALA A 266 10.45 -34.36 -15.10
N HIS A 267 11.45 -34.40 -14.21
CA HIS A 267 11.80 -33.30 -13.31
C HIS A 267 12.73 -32.23 -13.89
N ALA A 268 13.29 -32.44 -15.10
CA ALA A 268 14.38 -31.61 -15.62
C ALA A 268 13.98 -30.15 -15.92
N VAL A 269 12.75 -29.93 -16.41
CA VAL A 269 12.26 -28.58 -16.77
C VAL A 269 12.07 -27.72 -15.52
N ALA A 270 11.31 -28.22 -14.54
CA ALA A 270 11.08 -27.52 -13.28
C ALA A 270 12.40 -27.28 -12.51
N LEU A 271 13.38 -28.20 -12.59
CA LEU A 271 14.70 -28.00 -11.99
C LEU A 271 15.49 -26.88 -12.68
N THR A 272 15.36 -26.76 -14.00
CA THR A 272 16.01 -25.69 -14.77
C THR A 272 15.44 -24.33 -14.38
N HIS A 273 14.11 -24.21 -14.25
CA HIS A 273 13.46 -23.00 -13.75
C HIS A 273 13.86 -22.69 -12.30
N ALA A 274 13.93 -23.71 -11.43
CA ALA A 274 14.38 -23.56 -10.05
C ALA A 274 15.84 -23.07 -9.93
N LYS A 275 16.75 -23.58 -10.77
CA LYS A 275 18.14 -23.10 -10.84
C LYS A 275 18.20 -21.62 -11.28
N ALA A 276 17.39 -21.20 -12.25
CA ALA A 276 17.31 -19.81 -12.70
C ALA A 276 16.72 -18.87 -11.62
N LEU A 277 15.65 -19.29 -10.95
CA LEU A 277 15.01 -18.55 -9.85
C LEU A 277 15.95 -18.39 -8.64
N ALA A 278 16.66 -19.46 -8.27
CA ALA A 278 17.70 -19.43 -7.25
C ALA A 278 18.84 -18.44 -7.57
N GLN A 279 19.22 -18.33 -8.85
CA GLN A 279 20.21 -17.35 -9.30
C GLN A 279 19.68 -15.91 -9.20
N GLN A 280 18.45 -15.65 -9.66
CA GLN A 280 17.81 -14.33 -9.54
C GLN A 280 17.70 -13.85 -8.08
N TRP A 281 17.36 -14.75 -7.14
CA TRP A 281 17.35 -14.41 -5.72
C TRP A 281 18.75 -14.12 -5.16
N HIS A 282 19.78 -14.86 -5.60
CA HIS A 282 21.16 -14.59 -5.21
C HIS A 282 21.62 -13.21 -5.71
N ASP A 283 21.34 -12.89 -6.97
CA ASP A 283 21.72 -11.62 -7.59
C ASP A 283 20.97 -10.44 -6.95
N ALA A 284 19.68 -10.60 -6.65
CA ALA A 284 18.90 -9.62 -5.88
C ALA A 284 19.41 -9.42 -4.45
N SER A 285 19.93 -10.47 -3.80
CA SER A 285 20.52 -10.38 -2.46
C SER A 285 21.94 -9.79 -2.44
N ASN A 286 22.60 -9.66 -3.59
CA ASN A 286 23.96 -9.14 -3.75
C ASN A 286 24.01 -7.69 -4.28
N VAL A 287 22.89 -6.99 -4.38
CA VAL A 287 22.91 -5.54 -4.60
C VAL A 287 23.55 -4.90 -3.36
N SER A 288 24.74 -4.31 -3.52
CA SER A 288 25.45 -3.63 -2.43
C SER A 288 24.52 -2.60 -1.78
N LYS A 289 24.50 -2.56 -0.45
CA LYS A 289 23.63 -1.65 0.30
C LYS A 289 24.08 -0.19 0.19
N ILE A 290 25.22 0.06 -0.47
CA ILE A 290 25.88 1.36 -0.51
C ILE A 290 25.22 2.28 -1.52
N VAL A 291 24.58 3.33 -1.00
CA VAL A 291 23.99 4.39 -1.80
C VAL A 291 25.14 5.19 -2.46
N PRO A 292 25.16 5.32 -3.80
CA PRO A 292 26.19 6.09 -4.48
C PRO A 292 26.05 7.58 -4.13
N TYR A 293 27.17 8.22 -3.77
CA TYR A 293 27.17 9.65 -3.49
C TYR A 293 27.03 10.45 -4.79
N ASN A 294 25.92 11.18 -4.89
CA ASN A 294 25.64 12.11 -5.98
C ASN A 294 25.07 13.42 -5.40
N PRO A 295 25.86 14.49 -5.27
CA PRO A 295 25.40 15.78 -4.71
C PRO A 295 24.40 16.52 -5.61
N ASP A 296 24.19 16.05 -6.84
CA ASP A 296 23.19 16.57 -7.77
C ASP A 296 21.87 15.79 -7.73
N ASN A 297 21.74 14.81 -6.83
CA ASN A 297 20.48 14.11 -6.60
C ASN A 297 19.42 15.10 -6.07
N PRO A 298 18.21 15.15 -6.66
CA PRO A 298 17.12 16.03 -6.20
C PRO A 298 16.55 15.67 -4.82
N LEU A 299 16.89 14.50 -4.27
CA LEU A 299 16.47 14.02 -2.96
C LEU A 299 17.62 14.20 -1.96
N LEU A 300 17.40 14.85 -0.81
CA LEU A 300 18.43 15.02 0.22
C LEU A 300 18.70 13.73 0.97
N ASN A 301 17.68 12.92 1.26
CA ASN A 301 17.84 11.71 2.06
C ASN A 301 18.87 10.71 1.46
N PRO A 302 18.86 10.38 0.16
CA PRO A 302 19.91 9.57 -0.46
C PRO A 302 21.30 10.21 -0.40
N VAL A 303 21.41 11.54 -0.61
CA VAL A 303 22.70 12.27 -0.54
C VAL A 303 23.32 12.16 0.85
N LEU A 304 22.51 12.45 1.88
CA LEU A 304 22.93 12.40 3.27
C LEU A 304 23.19 10.96 3.72
N THR A 305 22.37 10.01 3.26
CA THR A 305 22.60 8.58 3.52
C THR A 305 23.95 8.16 2.95
N ALA A 306 24.26 8.46 1.69
CA ALA A 306 25.57 8.17 1.10
C ALA A 306 26.74 8.82 1.88
N ILE A 307 26.61 10.10 2.26
CA ILE A 307 27.60 10.84 3.08
C ILE A 307 27.90 10.10 4.40
N PHE A 308 26.86 9.74 5.16
CA PHE A 308 27.02 9.08 6.45
C PHE A 308 27.39 7.60 6.31
N GLN A 309 26.96 6.93 5.24
CA GLN A 309 27.23 5.52 4.97
C GLN A 309 28.69 5.29 4.61
N GLN A 310 29.27 6.14 3.76
CA GLN A 310 30.71 6.09 3.43
C GLN A 310 31.61 6.33 4.65
N ALA A 311 31.21 7.24 5.55
CA ALA A 311 31.93 7.45 6.79
C ALA A 311 31.73 6.29 7.78
N ALA A 312 30.51 5.77 7.90
CA ALA A 312 30.18 4.62 8.74
C ALA A 312 30.90 3.34 8.30
N LEU A 313 31.04 3.08 7.00
CA LEU A 313 31.82 1.97 6.45
C LEU A 313 33.26 1.96 6.96
N LYS A 314 33.92 3.13 7.01
CA LYS A 314 35.29 3.26 7.54
C LYS A 314 35.36 2.87 9.02
N VAL A 315 34.34 3.23 9.81
CA VAL A 315 34.23 2.85 11.25
C VAL A 315 34.07 1.33 11.45
N VAL A 316 33.43 0.63 10.50
CA VAL A 316 33.22 -0.83 10.55
C VAL A 316 34.15 -1.63 9.63
N ASN A 317 35.25 -1.02 9.15
CA ASN A 317 36.24 -1.64 8.26
C ASN A 317 35.65 -2.28 6.99
N GLY A 318 34.59 -1.71 6.43
CA GLY A 318 33.94 -2.18 5.20
C GLY A 318 32.86 -3.26 5.38
N ASP A 319 32.51 -3.64 6.61
CA ASP A 319 31.46 -4.63 6.88
C ASP A 319 30.04 -4.02 6.71
N GLU A 320 29.45 -4.21 5.52
CA GLU A 320 28.09 -3.71 5.18
C GLU A 320 26.99 -4.28 6.10
N ASP A 321 27.19 -5.45 6.72
CA ASP A 321 26.19 -6.09 7.60
C ASP A 321 26.09 -5.43 8.99
N LEU A 322 27.04 -4.56 9.33
CA LEU A 322 27.01 -3.76 10.57
C LEU A 322 26.29 -2.41 10.39
N LEU A 323 25.89 -2.06 9.17
CA LEU A 323 25.14 -0.83 8.86
C LEU A 323 23.61 -1.05 9.00
N PRO A 324 22.86 -0.04 9.48
CA PRO A 324 21.41 -0.10 9.51
C PRO A 324 20.80 0.33 8.17
N ASP A 325 19.68 -0.28 7.78
CA ASP A 325 19.03 -0.01 6.49
C ASP A 325 18.48 1.43 6.35
N ALA A 326 18.17 2.09 7.48
CA ALA A 326 17.64 3.46 7.50
C ALA A 326 18.52 4.39 8.36
N MET A 327 19.43 5.12 7.69
CA MET A 327 20.44 5.95 8.36
C MET A 327 19.98 7.36 8.73
N VAL A 328 19.22 8.04 7.85
CA VAL A 328 18.93 9.49 7.94
C VAL A 328 17.44 9.79 8.02
N LYS A 329 17.07 10.81 8.81
CA LYS A 329 15.71 11.36 8.92
C LYS A 329 15.72 12.88 9.12
N ASN A 330 14.65 13.54 8.72
CA ASN A 330 14.42 14.97 8.94
C ASN A 330 14.27 15.24 10.45
N CYS A 331 14.78 16.37 10.93
CA CYS A 331 14.59 16.81 12.31
C CYS A 331 13.18 17.40 12.50
N SER A 332 12.43 16.90 13.48
CA SER A 332 11.07 17.37 13.80
C SER A 332 11.00 18.78 14.39
N ASN A 333 12.15 19.39 14.71
CA ASN A 333 12.26 20.77 15.17
C ASN A 333 13.55 21.37 14.60
N ALA A 334 13.40 22.35 13.71
CA ALA A 334 14.48 23.03 13.00
C ALA A 334 15.53 23.69 13.92
N LYS A 335 15.23 23.91 15.21
CA LYS A 335 16.20 24.41 16.20
C LYS A 335 17.31 23.40 16.55
N HIS A 336 17.12 22.12 16.24
CA HIS A 336 18.15 21.09 16.48
C HIS A 336 19.07 20.90 15.26
N GLY A 337 18.57 21.21 14.06
CA GLY A 337 19.20 21.05 12.75
C GLY A 337 18.13 20.78 11.69
N ASP A 338 18.53 20.48 10.45
CA ASP A 338 17.60 20.09 9.38
C ASP A 338 17.44 18.56 9.32
N TYR A 339 18.53 17.80 9.45
CA TYR A 339 18.55 16.34 9.33
C TYR A 339 19.39 15.70 10.45
N GLN A 340 19.01 14.48 10.82
CA GLN A 340 19.72 13.64 11.80
C GLN A 340 20.07 12.26 11.23
N CYS A 341 21.31 11.83 11.41
CA CYS A 341 21.74 10.45 11.26
C CYS A 341 21.59 9.71 12.60
N GLN A 342 20.91 8.57 12.56
CA GLN A 342 20.54 7.75 13.72
C GLN A 342 21.38 6.46 13.86
N SER A 343 22.36 6.25 12.98
CA SER A 343 23.06 4.96 12.79
C SER A 343 23.96 4.53 13.92
N ALA A 344 24.45 5.46 14.74
CA ALA A 344 25.46 5.17 15.76
C ALA A 344 24.97 4.16 16.83
N MET A 345 23.68 4.16 17.17
CA MET A 345 23.07 3.22 18.12
C MET A 345 22.94 1.78 17.57
N PRO A 346 22.30 1.53 16.40
CA PRO A 346 22.24 0.18 15.84
C PRO A 346 23.63 -0.35 15.48
N MET A 347 24.54 0.46 14.95
CA MET A 347 25.93 0.05 14.68
C MET A 347 26.65 -0.39 15.97
N PHE A 348 26.53 0.36 17.07
CA PHE A 348 27.09 -0.05 18.36
C PHE A 348 26.55 -1.39 18.84
N ALA A 349 25.24 -1.64 18.68
CA ALA A 349 24.62 -2.90 19.04
C ALA A 349 25.08 -4.06 18.13
N ALA A 350 25.25 -3.81 16.82
CA ALA A 350 25.73 -4.77 15.85
C ALA A 350 27.20 -5.15 16.10
N MET A 351 28.10 -4.17 16.23
CA MET A 351 29.51 -4.39 16.60
C MET A 351 29.64 -5.19 17.89
N LYS A 352 28.89 -4.82 18.94
CA LYS A 352 28.89 -5.56 20.22
C LYS A 352 28.45 -7.01 20.08
N LYS A 353 27.51 -7.30 19.19
CA LYS A 353 27.00 -8.66 18.91
C LYS A 353 27.95 -9.48 18.04
N SER A 354 28.69 -8.84 17.13
CA SER A 354 29.70 -9.50 16.27
C SER A 354 30.95 -9.95 17.04
N GLY A 355 31.24 -9.34 18.19
CA GLY A 355 32.49 -9.51 18.93
C GLY A 355 33.61 -8.57 18.46
N ASN A 356 33.47 -7.96 17.28
CA ASN A 356 34.45 -7.06 16.67
C ASN A 356 34.23 -5.61 17.12
N MET A 357 34.39 -5.31 18.41
CA MET A 357 34.32 -3.94 18.93
C MET A 357 35.70 -3.28 18.95
N PRO A 358 35.91 -2.14 18.26
CA PRO A 358 37.15 -1.35 18.39
C PRO A 358 37.35 -0.88 19.83
N ALA A 359 38.57 -0.97 20.36
CA ALA A 359 38.87 -0.63 21.77
C ALA A 359 38.61 0.86 22.13
N THR A 360 38.51 1.72 21.12
CA THR A 360 38.16 3.15 21.23
C THR A 360 36.66 3.38 21.44
N ILE A 361 35.80 2.45 21.04
CA ILE A 361 34.34 2.60 21.05
C ILE A 361 33.75 1.96 22.31
N LYS A 362 33.20 2.77 23.21
CA LYS A 362 32.63 2.31 24.51
C LYS A 362 31.13 2.58 24.62
N SER A 363 30.61 3.49 23.78
CA SER A 363 29.23 3.95 23.76
C SER A 363 28.79 4.31 22.32
N PRO A 364 27.49 4.42 22.05
CA PRO A 364 27.00 4.93 20.76
C PRO A 364 27.45 6.36 20.45
N LYS A 365 27.81 7.19 21.45
CA LYS A 365 28.39 8.51 21.20
C LYS A 365 29.78 8.42 20.58
N ASP A 366 30.58 7.43 20.96
CA ASP A 366 31.91 7.22 20.38
C ASP A 366 31.79 6.74 18.93
N VAL A 367 30.76 5.94 18.60
CA VAL A 367 30.43 5.62 17.20
C VAL A 367 30.00 6.87 16.44
N ALA A 368 29.16 7.73 17.03
CA ALA A 368 28.74 8.97 16.40
C ALA A 368 29.92 9.91 16.11
N GLN A 369 30.85 10.05 17.06
CA GLN A 369 32.07 10.83 16.87
C GLN A 369 32.96 10.20 15.80
N ALA A 370 33.19 8.89 15.84
CA ALA A 370 33.99 8.20 14.83
C ALA A 370 33.40 8.35 13.41
N ILE A 371 32.08 8.38 13.24
CA ILE A 371 31.45 8.68 11.94
C ILE A 371 31.77 10.11 11.52
N ILE A 372 31.66 11.10 12.41
CA ILE A 372 31.99 12.51 12.11
C ILE A 372 33.46 12.66 11.71
N ASP A 373 34.38 12.01 12.43
CA ASP A 373 35.83 12.06 12.20
C ASP A 373 36.24 11.42 10.84
N HIS A 374 35.38 10.57 10.26
CA HIS A 374 35.61 9.88 8.99
C HIS A 374 34.85 10.48 7.79
N LEU A 375 34.10 11.58 7.99
CA LEU A 375 33.47 12.35 6.91
C LEU A 375 34.53 12.88 5.94
N ASP A 376 34.26 12.80 4.65
CA ASP A 376 35.13 13.39 3.64
C ASP A 376 34.99 14.93 3.66
N PRO A 377 36.09 15.71 3.52
CA PRO A 377 36.02 17.16 3.43
C PRO A 377 35.08 17.68 2.32
N THR A 378 34.90 16.93 1.23
CA THR A 378 33.94 17.27 0.16
C THR A 378 32.49 17.25 0.64
N HIS A 379 32.15 16.43 1.64
CA HIS A 379 30.80 16.38 2.20
C HIS A 379 30.42 17.68 2.92
N LEU A 380 31.40 18.46 3.39
CA LEU A 380 31.18 19.78 4.02
C LEU A 380 30.71 20.85 3.01
N ALA A 381 30.73 20.56 1.71
CA ALA A 381 30.03 21.37 0.71
C ALA A 381 28.50 21.23 0.80
N VAL A 382 27.99 20.13 1.37
CA VAL A 382 26.55 19.80 1.51
C VAL A 382 26.05 20.04 2.94
N ILE A 383 26.84 19.65 3.96
CA ILE A 383 26.43 19.72 5.38
C ILE A 383 27.30 20.65 6.24
N GLU A 384 26.65 21.37 7.16
CA GLU A 384 27.23 22.28 8.14
C GLU A 384 26.63 22.04 9.55
N ASN A 385 27.18 22.71 10.57
CA ASN A 385 26.66 22.72 11.95
C ASN A 385 26.45 21.31 12.55
N ILE A 386 27.40 20.41 12.31
CA ILE A 386 27.35 19.00 12.74
C ILE A 386 27.52 18.91 14.27
N SER A 387 26.63 18.20 14.95
CA SER A 387 26.66 18.03 16.42
C SER A 387 26.12 16.66 16.87
N ILE A 388 26.62 16.13 17.98
CA ILE A 388 26.10 14.88 18.59
C ILE A 388 25.06 15.23 19.66
N GLN A 389 23.83 14.77 19.48
CA GLN A 389 22.71 15.00 20.39
C GLN A 389 22.17 13.70 21.02
N GLY A 390 21.63 13.82 22.23
CA GLY A 390 21.01 12.71 22.97
C GLY A 390 21.96 11.51 23.17
N PRO A 391 21.55 10.27 22.85
CA PRO A 391 22.37 9.06 23.00
C PRO A 391 23.42 8.87 21.90
N GLY A 392 23.40 9.63 20.80
CA GLY A 392 24.29 9.43 19.64
C GLY A 392 23.67 9.79 18.29
N PHE A 393 22.71 10.73 18.24
CA PHE A 393 22.21 11.26 16.97
C PHE A 393 23.22 12.27 16.43
N ILE A 394 23.66 12.12 15.18
CA ILE A 394 24.48 13.11 14.50
C ILE A 394 23.52 14.05 13.79
N VAL A 395 23.40 15.29 14.26
CA VAL A 395 22.48 16.29 13.71
C VAL A 395 23.26 17.30 12.90
N CYS A 396 22.75 17.68 11.73
CA CYS A 396 23.39 18.59 10.78
C CYS A 396 22.38 19.52 10.11
N SER A 397 22.89 20.56 9.47
CA SER A 397 22.13 21.52 8.66
C SER A 397 22.65 21.51 7.22
N ILE A 398 21.80 21.82 6.23
CA ILE A 398 22.24 21.88 4.83
C ILE A 398 22.93 23.22 4.53
N THR A 399 24.03 23.23 3.80
CA THR A 399 24.75 24.47 3.48
C THR A 399 23.90 25.41 2.62
N LYS A 400 24.08 26.72 2.82
CA LYS A 400 23.44 27.75 1.99
C LYS A 400 23.83 27.62 0.51
N SER A 401 25.09 27.33 0.24
CA SER A 401 25.63 27.14 -1.12
C SER A 401 24.99 25.97 -1.85
N TYR A 402 24.75 24.84 -1.17
CA TYR A 402 24.05 23.70 -1.75
C TYR A 402 22.62 24.08 -2.17
N LEU A 403 21.82 24.62 -1.25
CA LEU A 403 20.44 25.05 -1.52
C LEU A 403 20.37 26.08 -2.66
N GLN A 404 21.28 27.07 -2.65
CA GLN A 404 21.37 28.09 -3.68
C GLN A 404 21.71 27.48 -5.05
N SER A 405 22.67 26.55 -5.12
CA SER A 405 23.07 25.90 -6.39
C SER A 405 21.94 25.10 -7.02
N HIS A 406 21.18 24.34 -6.22
CA HIS A 406 20.01 23.59 -6.68
C HIS A 406 18.86 24.51 -7.12
N LEU A 407 18.62 25.60 -6.39
CA LEU A 407 17.63 26.60 -6.76
C LEU A 407 17.97 27.29 -8.10
N ILE A 408 19.25 27.60 -8.35
CA ILE A 408 19.72 28.15 -9.64
C ILE A 408 19.49 27.15 -10.77
N LYS A 409 19.80 25.85 -10.59
CA LYS A 409 19.59 24.80 -11.61
C LYS A 409 18.11 24.70 -12.02
N TRP A 410 17.19 24.72 -11.06
CA TRP A 410 15.75 24.73 -11.34
C TRP A 410 15.30 26.05 -11.98
N LEU A 411 15.69 27.21 -11.46
CA LEU A 411 15.33 28.50 -12.09
C LEU A 411 15.78 28.59 -13.56
N ALA A 412 16.93 27.99 -13.90
CA ALA A 412 17.41 27.89 -15.28
C ALA A 412 16.65 26.87 -16.14
N SER A 413 16.18 25.75 -15.57
CA SER A 413 15.40 24.74 -16.31
C SER A 413 13.92 25.09 -16.47
N GLY A 414 13.38 25.94 -15.58
CA GLY A 414 11.95 26.25 -15.47
C GLY A 414 11.10 25.10 -14.91
N VAL A 415 11.71 23.97 -14.53
CA VAL A 415 11.02 22.73 -14.12
C VAL A 415 11.50 22.31 -12.73
N LEU A 416 10.55 21.99 -11.83
CA LEU A 416 10.89 21.51 -10.50
C LEU A 416 11.66 20.18 -10.53
N PRO A 417 12.57 19.94 -9.57
CA PRO A 417 13.24 18.66 -9.43
C PRO A 417 12.23 17.52 -9.24
N LYS A 418 12.37 16.44 -10.00
CA LYS A 418 11.54 15.22 -9.87
C LYS A 418 12.37 14.12 -9.21
N PRO A 419 11.78 13.21 -8.42
CA PRO A 419 12.49 12.00 -8.00
C PRO A 419 12.99 11.22 -9.24
N PRO A 420 14.16 10.55 -9.16
CA PRO A 420 14.66 9.73 -10.26
C PRO A 420 13.77 8.48 -10.43
N ILE A 421 13.30 8.25 -11.66
CA ILE A 421 12.46 7.10 -11.99
C ILE A 421 13.27 6.14 -12.85
N PRO A 422 13.57 4.92 -12.37
CA PRO A 422 14.37 3.97 -13.15
C PRO A 422 13.60 3.37 -14.33
N GLN A 423 12.27 3.37 -14.29
CA GLN A 423 11.41 2.76 -15.30
C GLN A 423 10.05 3.48 -15.42
N THR A 424 9.64 3.78 -16.65
CA THR A 424 8.26 4.18 -16.98
C THR A 424 7.36 2.95 -16.96
N PHE A 425 6.20 3.06 -16.28
CA PHE A 425 5.18 2.03 -16.21
C PHE A 425 3.91 2.46 -16.98
N GLU A 426 3.20 1.45 -17.48
CA GLU A 426 1.78 1.52 -17.79
C GLU A 426 0.99 1.39 -16.48
N CYS A 427 0.23 2.43 -16.17
CA CYS A 427 -0.57 2.57 -14.96
C CYS A 427 -2.05 2.63 -15.31
N VAL A 428 -2.89 1.84 -14.65
CA VAL A 428 -4.35 1.99 -14.70
C VAL A 428 -4.83 2.60 -13.39
N VAL A 429 -5.58 3.70 -13.46
CA VAL A 429 -6.24 4.29 -12.28
C VAL A 429 -7.74 4.23 -12.53
N ASP A 430 -8.45 3.48 -11.69
CA ASP A 430 -9.90 3.29 -11.73
C ASP A 430 -10.57 4.17 -10.68
N PHE A 431 -11.33 5.17 -11.13
CA PHE A 431 -11.92 6.17 -10.26
C PHE A 431 -13.18 6.85 -10.85
N SER A 432 -13.86 7.61 -9.99
CA SER A 432 -15.20 8.19 -10.18
C SER A 432 -16.33 7.16 -10.18
N SER A 433 -16.32 6.25 -11.15
CA SER A 433 -17.15 5.05 -11.30
C SER A 433 -18.62 5.21 -10.84
N PRO A 434 -19.37 6.21 -11.38
CA PRO A 434 -20.78 6.41 -11.04
C PRO A 434 -21.68 5.33 -11.66
N ASN A 435 -22.88 5.18 -11.12
CA ASN A 435 -23.92 4.31 -11.66
C ASN A 435 -24.81 5.06 -12.66
N ILE A 436 -25.09 4.48 -13.82
CA ILE A 436 -26.07 5.02 -14.79
C ILE A 436 -27.46 5.14 -14.15
N ALA A 437 -28.23 6.16 -14.60
CA ALA A 437 -29.55 6.51 -14.07
C ALA A 437 -29.60 6.80 -12.55
N LYS A 438 -28.46 7.14 -11.93
CA LYS A 438 -28.37 7.68 -10.57
C LYS A 438 -27.51 8.94 -10.55
N GLU A 439 -27.88 9.90 -9.73
CA GLU A 439 -27.11 11.13 -9.53
C GLU A 439 -25.72 10.88 -8.92
N MET A 440 -24.73 11.66 -9.36
CA MET A 440 -23.44 11.73 -8.69
C MET A 440 -23.58 12.39 -7.32
N HIS A 441 -23.33 11.61 -6.27
CA HIS A 441 -23.26 12.07 -4.89
C HIS A 441 -21.82 12.22 -4.37
N VAL A 442 -21.67 12.82 -3.19
CA VAL A 442 -20.38 13.08 -2.52
C VAL A 442 -19.45 11.86 -2.32
N GLY A 443 -19.95 10.63 -2.39
CA GLY A 443 -19.08 9.44 -2.44
C GLY A 443 -18.24 9.35 -3.72
N HIS A 444 -18.86 9.56 -4.89
CA HIS A 444 -18.16 9.59 -6.18
C HIS A 444 -17.22 10.81 -6.26
N LEU A 445 -17.58 11.92 -5.60
CA LEU A 445 -16.71 13.11 -5.51
C LEU A 445 -15.33 12.77 -4.93
N ARG A 446 -15.27 12.01 -3.83
CA ARG A 446 -13.99 11.61 -3.21
C ARG A 446 -13.12 10.84 -4.20
N SER A 447 -13.68 9.78 -4.79
CA SER A 447 -13.00 8.98 -5.83
C SER A 447 -12.52 9.85 -6.99
N THR A 448 -13.40 10.72 -7.51
CA THR A 448 -13.12 11.65 -8.63
C THR A 448 -11.94 12.56 -8.33
N ILE A 449 -11.88 13.18 -7.14
CA ILE A 449 -10.81 14.13 -6.78
C ILE A 449 -9.50 13.40 -6.48
N ILE A 450 -9.55 12.31 -5.69
CA ILE A 450 -8.35 11.56 -5.28
C ILE A 450 -7.69 10.92 -6.51
N GLY A 451 -8.47 10.28 -7.38
CA GLY A 451 -7.97 9.65 -8.59
C GLY A 451 -7.40 10.63 -9.59
N GLU A 452 -8.02 11.80 -9.77
CA GLU A 452 -7.46 12.85 -10.63
C GLU A 452 -6.07 13.31 -10.13
N ALA A 453 -5.92 13.53 -8.82
CA ALA A 453 -4.64 13.92 -8.24
C ALA A 453 -3.57 12.81 -8.37
N VAL A 454 -3.94 11.54 -8.16
CA VAL A 454 -3.05 10.38 -8.37
C VAL A 454 -2.61 10.28 -9.84
N CYS A 455 -3.54 10.42 -10.80
CA CYS A 455 -3.21 10.43 -12.23
C CYS A 455 -2.20 11.52 -12.57
N ARG A 456 -2.44 12.76 -12.12
CA ARG A 456 -1.56 13.90 -12.39
C ARG A 456 -0.18 13.75 -11.76
N VAL A 457 -0.06 13.12 -10.59
CA VAL A 457 1.24 12.81 -9.98
C VAL A 457 2.00 11.78 -10.83
N LEU A 458 1.37 10.67 -11.21
CA LEU A 458 1.98 9.62 -12.04
C LEU A 458 2.41 10.16 -13.43
N GLU A 459 1.55 10.94 -14.08
CA GLU A 459 1.85 11.60 -15.36
C GLU A 459 2.97 12.63 -15.24
N PHE A 460 2.96 13.46 -14.18
CA PHE A 460 3.99 14.48 -13.98
C PHE A 460 5.37 13.86 -13.83
N VAL A 461 5.49 12.73 -13.14
CA VAL A 461 6.78 12.06 -12.98
C VAL A 461 7.20 11.36 -14.29
N GLY A 462 6.26 10.77 -15.03
CA GLY A 462 6.47 10.33 -16.42
C GLY A 462 5.92 8.94 -16.75
N HIS A 463 4.90 8.49 -16.01
CA HIS A 463 4.19 7.24 -16.29
C HIS A 463 3.06 7.43 -17.32
N HIS A 464 2.70 6.36 -18.02
CA HIS A 464 1.55 6.35 -18.92
C HIS A 464 0.32 5.94 -18.12
N VAL A 465 -0.73 6.77 -18.10
CA VAL A 465 -1.88 6.57 -17.20
C VAL A 465 -3.19 6.40 -17.98
N HIS A 466 -3.77 5.21 -17.85
CA HIS A 466 -5.12 4.86 -18.32
C HIS A 466 -6.14 5.28 -17.28
N ARG A 467 -6.66 6.50 -17.43
CA ARG A 467 -7.65 7.14 -16.54
C ARG A 467 -9.02 6.50 -16.72
N THR A 468 -9.28 5.40 -16.02
CA THR A 468 -10.43 4.53 -16.27
C THR A 468 -11.63 4.93 -15.41
N ASN A 469 -12.79 5.10 -16.04
CA ASN A 469 -14.08 5.28 -15.37
C ASN A 469 -14.90 3.99 -15.48
N HIS A 470 -14.92 3.19 -14.40
CA HIS A 470 -15.65 1.93 -14.36
C HIS A 470 -17.13 2.15 -14.03
N VAL A 471 -17.83 2.78 -14.98
CA VAL A 471 -19.24 3.16 -14.84
C VAL A 471 -20.13 1.92 -14.67
N GLY A 472 -21.04 1.98 -13.70
CA GLY A 472 -22.09 0.97 -13.51
C GLY A 472 -23.18 1.12 -14.58
N ASP A 473 -22.88 0.69 -15.81
CA ASP A 473 -23.72 0.78 -17.00
C ASP A 473 -24.35 -0.56 -17.41
N TRP A 474 -24.20 -1.60 -16.59
CA TRP A 474 -24.84 -2.90 -16.77
C TRP A 474 -25.62 -3.32 -15.52
N GLY A 475 -26.52 -4.31 -15.65
CA GLY A 475 -27.26 -4.87 -14.51
C GLY A 475 -28.79 -4.88 -14.65
N THR A 476 -29.46 -5.51 -13.68
CA THR A 476 -30.90 -5.82 -13.73
C THR A 476 -31.80 -4.58 -13.63
N GLN A 477 -31.29 -3.46 -13.11
CA GLN A 477 -31.99 -2.18 -13.05
C GLN A 477 -32.38 -1.65 -14.44
N PHE A 478 -31.65 -2.02 -15.50
CA PHE A 478 -32.00 -1.56 -16.85
C PHE A 478 -33.30 -2.17 -17.37
N GLY A 479 -33.70 -3.36 -16.93
CA GLY A 479 -34.96 -3.98 -17.36
C GLY A 479 -36.19 -3.14 -16.99
N MET A 480 -36.21 -2.57 -15.78
CA MET A 480 -37.29 -1.67 -15.35
C MET A 480 -37.21 -0.30 -16.03
N LEU A 481 -36.00 0.22 -16.28
CA LEU A 481 -35.83 1.51 -16.96
C LEU A 481 -36.23 1.43 -18.44
N ILE A 482 -35.89 0.32 -19.12
CA ILE A 482 -36.33 0.02 -20.48
C ILE A 482 -37.85 -0.11 -20.53
N GLN A 483 -38.46 -0.89 -19.63
CA GLN A 483 -39.91 -1.05 -19.60
C GLN A 483 -40.63 0.28 -19.33
N TYR A 484 -40.13 1.08 -18.39
CA TYR A 484 -40.71 2.38 -18.08
C TYR A 484 -40.61 3.34 -19.27
N LEU A 485 -39.49 3.34 -20.00
CA LEU A 485 -39.36 4.18 -21.21
C LEU A 485 -40.33 3.74 -22.31
N LYS A 486 -40.53 2.43 -22.51
CA LYS A 486 -41.49 1.90 -23.49
C LYS A 486 -42.95 2.25 -23.17
N GLU A 487 -43.30 2.35 -21.89
CA GLU A 487 -44.66 2.72 -21.45
C GLU A 487 -44.92 4.24 -21.53
N GLU A 488 -43.97 5.06 -21.08
CA GLU A 488 -44.13 6.53 -21.03
C GLU A 488 -43.84 7.21 -22.37
N TYR A 489 -43.01 6.63 -23.23
CA TYR A 489 -42.60 7.17 -24.53
C TYR A 489 -42.63 6.09 -25.64
N PRO A 490 -43.82 5.58 -26.04
CA PRO A 490 -43.95 4.47 -26.98
C PRO A 490 -43.30 4.69 -28.36
N GLU A 491 -43.16 5.96 -28.78
CA GLU A 491 -42.48 6.37 -30.01
C GLU A 491 -40.98 6.04 -30.03
N VAL A 492 -40.32 5.91 -28.87
CA VAL A 492 -38.86 5.71 -28.76
C VAL A 492 -38.42 4.33 -29.28
N GLY A 493 -39.30 3.32 -29.19
CA GLY A 493 -39.08 1.97 -29.68
C GLY A 493 -39.26 1.79 -31.20
N GLN A 494 -39.86 2.76 -31.90
CA GLN A 494 -40.17 2.63 -33.32
C GLN A 494 -38.95 2.95 -34.21
N GLU A 495 -38.93 2.40 -35.44
CA GLU A 495 -37.85 2.57 -36.43
C GLU A 495 -37.81 3.97 -37.09
N ALA A 496 -38.39 4.99 -36.45
CA ALA A 496 -38.32 6.38 -36.89
C ALA A 496 -36.92 6.95 -36.63
N ASP A 497 -36.05 6.82 -37.65
CA ASP A 497 -34.69 7.36 -37.69
C ASP A 497 -34.73 8.91 -37.74
N GLY A 498 -34.86 9.54 -36.57
CA GLY A 498 -34.97 11.00 -36.43
C GLY A 498 -36.00 11.53 -35.42
N GLY A 499 -36.68 10.68 -34.64
CA GLY A 499 -37.53 11.17 -33.54
C GLY A 499 -36.73 11.97 -32.49
N GLU A 500 -37.24 13.12 -32.04
CA GLU A 500 -36.60 13.89 -30.97
C GLU A 500 -36.48 13.04 -29.71
N LEU A 501 -35.33 13.08 -29.04
CA LEU A 501 -35.17 12.39 -27.75
C LEU A 501 -36.19 12.97 -26.75
N PRO A 502 -36.94 12.14 -26.00
CA PRO A 502 -37.71 12.64 -24.89
C PRO A 502 -36.76 13.35 -23.92
N ASN A 503 -37.12 14.56 -23.51
CA ASN A 503 -36.29 15.37 -22.64
C ASN A 503 -36.37 14.85 -21.20
N ILE A 504 -35.67 13.74 -20.94
CA ILE A 504 -35.46 13.16 -19.61
C ILE A 504 -34.53 14.09 -18.83
N THR A 505 -35.09 15.20 -18.34
CA THR A 505 -34.37 16.25 -17.60
C THR A 505 -33.88 15.79 -16.23
N ASP A 506 -34.51 14.75 -15.66
CA ASP A 506 -34.16 14.19 -14.35
C ASP A 506 -34.26 12.65 -14.38
N LEU A 507 -33.09 12.01 -14.56
CA LEU A 507 -32.94 10.55 -14.50
C LEU A 507 -33.25 9.97 -13.10
N THR A 508 -33.12 10.76 -12.03
CA THR A 508 -33.39 10.31 -10.66
C THR A 508 -34.90 10.18 -10.43
N VAL A 509 -35.69 11.12 -10.94
CA VAL A 509 -37.16 11.04 -10.97
C VAL A 509 -37.58 9.88 -11.86
N PHE A 510 -37.00 9.75 -13.06
CA PHE A 510 -37.27 8.63 -13.97
C PHE A 510 -37.02 7.26 -13.31
N TYR A 511 -35.87 7.10 -12.63
CA TYR A 511 -35.55 5.89 -11.88
C TYR A 511 -36.53 5.63 -10.73
N LYS A 512 -36.90 6.67 -9.96
CA LYS A 512 -37.87 6.54 -8.85
C LYS A 512 -39.24 6.07 -9.35
N ASN A 513 -39.73 6.65 -10.44
CA ASN A 513 -41.02 6.27 -11.04
C ASN A 513 -40.98 4.83 -11.59
N ALA A 514 -39.93 4.47 -12.34
CA ALA A 514 -39.72 3.11 -12.84
C ALA A 514 -39.67 2.08 -11.69
N LYS A 515 -39.00 2.44 -10.58
CA LYS A 515 -38.91 1.59 -9.39
C LYS A 515 -40.25 1.45 -8.67
N GLN A 516 -41.03 2.53 -8.56
CA GLN A 516 -42.39 2.48 -8.02
C GLN A 516 -43.29 1.54 -8.86
N ARG A 517 -43.29 1.70 -10.19
CA ARG A 517 -44.05 0.82 -11.12
C ARG A 517 -43.63 -0.65 -10.98
N PHE A 518 -42.33 -0.92 -10.80
CA PHE A 518 -41.80 -2.28 -10.60
C PHE A 518 -42.23 -2.92 -9.27
N ASP A 519 -42.41 -2.13 -8.21
CA ASP A 519 -42.85 -2.64 -6.91
C ASP A 519 -44.39 -2.75 -6.80
N GLU A 520 -45.14 -1.91 -7.53
CA GLU A 520 -46.61 -1.91 -7.54
C GLU A 520 -47.23 -2.88 -8.56
N SER A 521 -46.62 -3.11 -9.72
CA SER A 521 -47.20 -3.93 -10.81
C SER A 521 -46.42 -5.23 -11.05
N ALA A 522 -47.08 -6.36 -10.81
CA ALA A 522 -46.54 -7.69 -11.09
C ALA A 522 -46.32 -7.95 -12.59
N GLU A 523 -47.15 -7.37 -13.46
CA GLU A 523 -47.01 -7.46 -14.92
C GLU A 523 -45.81 -6.64 -15.42
N PHE A 524 -45.68 -5.40 -14.94
CA PHE A 524 -44.50 -4.56 -15.21
C PHE A 524 -43.22 -5.29 -14.77
N LYS A 525 -43.22 -5.86 -13.56
CA LYS A 525 -42.08 -6.59 -12.99
C LYS A 525 -41.66 -7.78 -13.85
N LYS A 526 -42.61 -8.59 -14.33
CA LYS A 526 -42.35 -9.72 -15.23
C LYS A 526 -41.78 -9.27 -16.58
N THR A 527 -42.32 -8.19 -17.14
CA THR A 527 -41.86 -7.65 -18.43
C THR A 527 -40.48 -7.00 -18.29
N ALA A 528 -40.23 -6.27 -17.20
CA ALA A 528 -38.93 -5.73 -16.85
C ALA A 528 -37.86 -6.83 -16.72
N GLN A 529 -38.17 -7.96 -16.06
CA GLN A 529 -37.27 -9.12 -15.99
C GLN A 529 -37.00 -9.70 -17.39
N THR A 530 -38.00 -9.76 -18.26
CA THR A 530 -37.86 -10.22 -19.65
C THR A 530 -36.95 -9.28 -20.46
N ASN A 531 -37.08 -7.95 -20.26
CA ASN A 531 -36.23 -6.94 -20.89
C ASN A 531 -34.75 -7.03 -20.43
N VAL A 532 -34.46 -7.50 -19.21
CA VAL A 532 -33.07 -7.79 -18.80
C VAL A 532 -32.47 -8.89 -19.68
N VAL A 533 -33.20 -10.00 -19.86
CA VAL A 533 -32.75 -11.12 -20.69
C VAL A 533 -32.60 -10.71 -22.15
N ALA A 534 -33.55 -9.91 -22.68
CA ALA A 534 -33.48 -9.36 -24.03
C ALA A 534 -32.27 -8.42 -24.23
N LEU A 535 -31.98 -7.55 -23.27
CA LEU A 535 -30.79 -6.70 -23.29
C LEU A 535 -29.50 -7.56 -23.29
N GLN A 536 -29.45 -8.61 -22.47
CA GLN A 536 -28.31 -9.52 -22.38
C GLN A 536 -28.13 -10.41 -23.61
N SER A 537 -29.20 -10.76 -24.32
CA SER A 537 -29.14 -11.50 -25.59
C SER A 537 -28.86 -10.61 -26.80
N GLY A 538 -28.72 -9.30 -26.62
CA GLY A 538 -28.39 -8.35 -27.68
C GLY A 538 -29.58 -7.91 -28.52
N ASP A 539 -30.79 -7.90 -27.96
CA ASP A 539 -31.97 -7.34 -28.63
C ASP A 539 -31.75 -5.87 -29.04
N LYS A 540 -32.07 -5.56 -30.30
CA LYS A 540 -31.78 -4.24 -30.91
C LYS A 540 -32.57 -3.11 -30.26
N GLU A 541 -33.83 -3.35 -29.90
CA GLU A 541 -34.68 -2.33 -29.28
C GLU A 541 -34.21 -2.04 -27.85
N CYS A 542 -33.95 -3.08 -27.06
CA CYS A 542 -33.41 -2.96 -25.70
C CYS A 542 -32.03 -2.29 -25.68
N LEU A 543 -31.13 -2.63 -26.62
CA LEU A 543 -29.83 -1.98 -26.76
C LEU A 543 -29.95 -0.50 -27.18
N LYS A 544 -30.87 -0.14 -28.09
CA LYS A 544 -31.15 1.25 -28.46
C LYS A 544 -31.56 2.05 -27.22
N ILE A 545 -32.52 1.53 -26.44
CA ILE A 545 -33.03 2.18 -25.23
C ILE A 545 -31.96 2.28 -24.13
N TRP A 546 -31.22 1.20 -23.87
CA TRP A 546 -30.09 1.19 -22.95
C TRP A 546 -29.07 2.29 -23.29
N LYS A 547 -28.67 2.39 -24.56
CA LYS A 547 -27.71 3.39 -25.02
C LYS A 547 -28.21 4.81 -24.77
N MET A 548 -29.50 5.09 -25.04
CA MET A 548 -30.09 6.41 -24.76
C MET A 548 -30.07 6.76 -23.26
N LEU A 549 -30.39 5.82 -22.37
CA LEU A 549 -30.33 6.03 -20.91
C LEU A 549 -28.88 6.29 -20.43
N CYS A 550 -27.91 5.60 -21.02
CA CYS A 550 -26.49 5.84 -20.78
C CYS A 550 -26.07 7.23 -21.28
N ASP A 551 -26.44 7.63 -22.50
CA ASP A 551 -26.07 8.91 -23.10
C ASP A 551 -26.64 10.14 -22.35
N VAL A 552 -27.84 10.04 -21.76
CA VAL A 552 -28.35 11.08 -20.86
C VAL A 552 -27.52 11.15 -19.57
N SER A 553 -27.16 10.01 -18.98
CA SER A 553 -26.34 9.97 -17.76
C SER A 553 -24.93 10.53 -17.99
N ARG A 554 -24.29 10.17 -19.11
CA ARG A 554 -22.99 10.69 -19.55
C ARG A 554 -22.98 12.22 -19.65
N LYS A 555 -24.04 12.82 -20.20
CA LYS A 555 -24.18 14.29 -20.28
C LYS A 555 -24.21 14.95 -18.89
N GLU A 556 -24.90 14.35 -17.93
CA GLU A 556 -24.93 14.87 -16.54
C GLU A 556 -23.58 14.68 -15.82
N PHE A 557 -22.92 13.54 -16.00
CA PHE A 557 -21.59 13.30 -15.43
C PHE A 557 -20.56 14.28 -16.02
N GLN A 558 -20.62 14.56 -17.33
CA GLN A 558 -19.70 15.50 -17.98
C GLN A 558 -19.81 16.93 -17.44
N LYS A 559 -20.99 17.38 -16.97
CA LYS A 559 -21.12 18.68 -16.28
C LYS A 559 -20.26 18.73 -15.01
N VAL A 560 -20.24 17.64 -14.25
CA VAL A 560 -19.40 17.50 -13.06
C VAL A 560 -17.92 17.44 -13.45
N TYR A 561 -17.55 16.61 -14.42
CA TYR A 561 -16.15 16.47 -14.86
C TYR A 561 -15.58 17.77 -15.42
N ASN A 562 -16.35 18.54 -16.20
CA ASN A 562 -15.94 19.85 -16.71
C ASN A 562 -15.66 20.84 -15.57
N ARG A 563 -16.57 20.97 -14.61
CA ARG A 563 -16.37 21.84 -13.42
C ARG A 563 -15.17 21.42 -12.59
N LEU A 564 -14.93 20.11 -12.50
CA LEU A 564 -13.81 19.55 -11.78
C LEU A 564 -12.53 19.42 -12.62
N ASP A 565 -12.46 19.89 -13.87
CA ASP A 565 -11.27 19.73 -14.74
C ASP A 565 -10.72 18.28 -14.73
N VAL A 566 -11.62 17.30 -14.93
CA VAL A 566 -11.34 15.86 -14.94
C VAL A 566 -11.52 15.31 -16.34
N THR A 567 -10.57 14.50 -16.79
CA THR A 567 -10.64 13.74 -18.05
C THR A 567 -10.56 12.25 -17.76
N LEU A 568 -11.45 11.46 -18.37
CA LEU A 568 -11.66 10.05 -18.09
C LEU A 568 -11.99 9.28 -19.38
N GLU A 569 -11.51 8.04 -19.48
CA GLU A 569 -11.93 7.07 -20.48
C GLU A 569 -12.97 6.12 -19.87
N GLU A 570 -14.16 6.04 -20.47
CA GLU A 570 -15.21 5.15 -20.01
C GLU A 570 -14.91 3.68 -20.37
N LYS A 571 -14.81 2.83 -19.34
CA LYS A 571 -14.79 1.36 -19.44
C LYS A 571 -15.78 0.80 -18.41
N GLY A 572 -17.06 1.03 -18.66
CA GLY A 572 -18.13 0.53 -17.80
C GLY A 572 -18.19 -0.99 -17.73
N GLU A 573 -18.99 -1.52 -16.79
CA GLU A 573 -19.24 -2.95 -16.63
C GLU A 573 -19.58 -3.64 -17.97
N SER A 574 -20.33 -2.95 -18.85
CA SER A 574 -20.78 -3.48 -20.13
C SER A 574 -19.64 -3.88 -21.08
N PHE A 575 -18.48 -3.21 -20.98
CA PHE A 575 -17.29 -3.46 -21.81
C PHE A 575 -16.63 -4.82 -21.53
N TYR A 576 -16.90 -5.44 -20.38
CA TYR A 576 -16.26 -6.68 -19.95
C TYR A 576 -17.14 -7.93 -20.13
N ASN A 577 -18.43 -7.76 -20.46
CA ASN A 577 -19.41 -8.86 -20.56
C ASN A 577 -18.97 -10.03 -21.47
N ASP A 578 -18.39 -9.73 -22.61
CA ASP A 578 -17.86 -10.69 -23.59
C ASP A 578 -16.60 -11.44 -23.09
N LYS A 579 -15.91 -10.90 -22.08
CA LYS A 579 -14.66 -11.42 -21.52
C LYS A 579 -14.90 -12.30 -20.29
N ILE A 580 -15.99 -12.08 -19.55
CA ILE A 580 -16.37 -12.85 -18.36
C ILE A 580 -16.38 -14.38 -18.61
N PRO A 581 -16.99 -14.93 -19.69
CA PRO A 581 -17.03 -16.38 -19.88
C PRO A 581 -15.64 -17.02 -19.99
N ALA A 582 -14.70 -16.33 -20.66
CA ALA A 582 -13.33 -16.81 -20.84
C ALA A 582 -12.52 -16.76 -19.53
N VAL A 583 -12.80 -15.80 -18.65
CA VAL A 583 -12.23 -15.73 -17.29
C VAL A 583 -12.70 -16.90 -16.45
N ILE A 584 -14.02 -17.15 -16.41
CA ILE A 584 -14.60 -18.25 -15.63
C ILE A 584 -14.05 -19.60 -16.11
N GLN A 585 -13.93 -19.78 -17.43
CA GLN A 585 -13.37 -21.00 -18.03
C GLN A 585 -11.90 -21.24 -17.62
N GLU A 586 -11.10 -20.18 -17.46
CA GLU A 586 -9.70 -20.28 -17.04
C GLU A 586 -9.59 -20.72 -15.57
N PHE A 587 -10.41 -20.16 -14.66
CA PHE A 587 -10.51 -20.62 -13.27
C PHE A 587 -10.99 -22.08 -13.16
N ASP A 588 -11.89 -22.51 -14.05
CA ASP A 588 -12.40 -23.89 -14.14
C ASP A 588 -11.27 -24.84 -14.58
N GLN A 589 -10.53 -24.46 -15.63
CA GLN A 589 -9.37 -25.22 -16.14
C GLN A 589 -8.20 -25.30 -15.15
N ALA A 590 -8.01 -24.26 -14.32
CA ALA A 590 -7.04 -24.25 -13.23
C ALA A 590 -7.48 -25.09 -12.01
N GLY A 591 -8.71 -25.62 -11.99
CA GLY A 591 -9.25 -26.38 -10.86
C GLY A 591 -9.59 -25.53 -9.62
N LEU A 592 -9.67 -24.21 -9.77
CA LEU A 592 -9.91 -23.26 -8.68
C LEU A 592 -11.41 -23.01 -8.44
N VAL A 593 -12.27 -23.34 -9.40
CA VAL A 593 -13.73 -23.27 -9.26
C VAL A 593 -14.26 -24.41 -8.39
N LYS A 594 -15.07 -24.06 -7.40
CA LYS A 594 -15.98 -24.98 -6.70
C LYS A 594 -17.42 -24.67 -7.09
N ILE A 595 -18.22 -25.72 -7.22
CA ILE A 595 -19.66 -25.61 -7.45
C ILE A 595 -20.35 -25.82 -6.10
N GLU A 596 -20.99 -24.78 -5.58
CA GLU A 596 -21.75 -24.84 -4.33
C GLU A 596 -23.06 -25.64 -4.50
N GLU A 597 -23.69 -26.07 -3.40
CA GLU A 597 -24.93 -26.90 -3.44
C GLU A 597 -26.06 -26.29 -4.29
N GLY A 598 -26.09 -24.96 -4.41
CA GLY A 598 -27.05 -24.24 -5.25
C GLY A 598 -26.72 -24.19 -6.75
N GLY A 599 -25.55 -24.67 -7.19
CA GLY A 599 -25.09 -24.61 -8.58
C GLY A 599 -24.30 -23.35 -8.96
N ALA A 600 -23.94 -22.48 -8.01
CA ALA A 600 -23.10 -21.31 -8.25
C ALA A 600 -21.61 -21.71 -8.38
N LYS A 601 -20.87 -21.06 -9.29
CA LYS A 601 -19.41 -21.21 -9.44
C LYS A 601 -18.69 -20.19 -8.57
N CYS A 602 -17.91 -20.68 -7.62
CA CYS A 602 -17.24 -19.90 -6.60
C CYS A 602 -15.72 -20.18 -6.59
N VAL A 603 -14.90 -19.16 -6.30
CA VAL A 603 -13.45 -19.28 -6.08
C VAL A 603 -13.14 -18.90 -4.63
N PHE A 604 -12.41 -19.77 -3.93
CA PHE A 604 -12.08 -19.61 -2.51
C PHE A 604 -10.63 -19.17 -2.34
N VAL A 605 -10.44 -17.88 -2.09
CA VAL A 605 -9.13 -17.24 -1.97
C VAL A 605 -8.53 -17.51 -0.59
N THR A 606 -7.26 -17.89 -0.55
CA THR A 606 -6.52 -18.20 0.68
C THR A 606 -6.53 -17.02 1.65
N GLY A 607 -6.90 -17.29 2.90
CA GLY A 607 -7.00 -16.28 3.97
C GLY A 607 -8.37 -15.60 4.09
N HIS A 608 -9.27 -15.79 3.13
CA HIS A 608 -10.63 -15.23 3.17
C HIS A 608 -11.67 -16.31 3.47
N SER A 609 -12.71 -15.97 4.24
CA SER A 609 -13.80 -16.90 4.62
C SER A 609 -15.01 -16.85 3.68
N ILE A 610 -15.05 -15.88 2.77
CA ILE A 610 -16.11 -15.65 1.79
C ILE A 610 -15.49 -15.89 0.41
N PRO A 611 -16.12 -16.66 -0.49
CA PRO A 611 -15.62 -16.85 -1.84
C PRO A 611 -16.04 -15.71 -2.78
N LEU A 612 -15.31 -15.54 -3.88
CA LEU A 612 -15.77 -14.78 -5.05
C LEU A 612 -16.78 -15.62 -5.82
N MET A 613 -17.98 -15.11 -6.08
CA MET A 613 -19.04 -15.80 -6.83
C MET A 613 -18.99 -15.42 -8.31
N LEU A 614 -18.09 -16.06 -9.06
CA LEU A 614 -17.88 -15.76 -10.47
C LEU A 614 -19.09 -16.08 -11.36
N GLN A 615 -19.97 -17.02 -10.97
CA GLN A 615 -21.25 -17.27 -11.65
C GLN A 615 -22.33 -17.70 -10.67
N LYS A 616 -23.54 -17.15 -10.81
CA LYS A 616 -24.72 -17.55 -10.03
C LYS A 616 -25.30 -18.88 -10.55
N SER A 617 -26.19 -19.47 -9.75
CA SER A 617 -26.92 -20.69 -10.08
C SER A 617 -27.88 -20.57 -11.28
N ASP A 618 -28.36 -19.37 -11.58
CA ASP A 618 -29.15 -19.06 -12.79
C ASP A 618 -28.27 -18.83 -14.04
N GLY A 619 -26.94 -19.01 -13.92
CA GLY A 619 -25.96 -18.74 -14.96
C GLY A 619 -25.56 -17.26 -15.07
N GLY A 620 -26.22 -16.36 -14.33
CA GLY A 620 -25.97 -14.92 -14.38
C GLY A 620 -24.65 -14.49 -13.73
N TYR A 621 -24.10 -13.38 -14.21
CA TYR A 621 -22.87 -12.78 -13.69
C TYR A 621 -23.15 -11.72 -12.60
N GLY A 622 -22.11 -11.36 -11.85
CA GLY A 622 -22.13 -10.36 -10.79
C GLY A 622 -20.88 -9.46 -10.83
N TYR A 623 -20.71 -8.64 -9.79
CA TYR A 623 -19.56 -7.73 -9.69
C TYR A 623 -18.24 -8.51 -9.60
N ASP A 624 -18.17 -9.61 -8.83
CA ASP A 624 -17.04 -10.57 -8.82
C ASP A 624 -16.60 -10.99 -10.23
N SER A 625 -17.57 -11.32 -11.10
CA SER A 625 -17.32 -11.72 -12.49
C SER A 625 -16.70 -10.57 -13.30
N THR A 626 -17.28 -9.38 -13.19
CA THR A 626 -16.88 -8.17 -13.94
C THR A 626 -15.52 -7.66 -13.48
N ASP A 627 -15.27 -7.58 -12.17
CA ASP A 627 -14.01 -7.08 -11.60
C ASP A 627 -12.84 -8.01 -11.95
N MET A 628 -13.05 -9.34 -11.93
CA MET A 628 -12.02 -10.29 -12.36
C MET A 628 -11.74 -10.18 -13.87
N ALA A 629 -12.76 -9.93 -14.70
CA ALA A 629 -12.57 -9.67 -16.13
C ALA A 629 -11.88 -8.32 -16.40
N ALA A 630 -12.16 -7.29 -15.60
CA ALA A 630 -11.49 -6.00 -15.66
C ALA A 630 -10.02 -6.10 -15.23
N LEU A 631 -9.74 -6.82 -14.14
CA LEU A 631 -8.38 -7.08 -13.67
C LEU A 631 -7.56 -7.85 -14.71
N LYS A 632 -8.10 -8.94 -15.29
CA LYS A 632 -7.44 -9.67 -16.39
C LYS A 632 -7.17 -8.77 -17.59
N TYR A 633 -8.14 -7.96 -18.01
CA TYR A 633 -7.97 -7.03 -19.13
C TYR A 633 -6.85 -6.01 -18.87
N ARG A 634 -6.81 -5.42 -17.67
CA ARG A 634 -5.77 -4.46 -17.25
C ARG A 634 -4.37 -5.10 -17.21
N LEU A 635 -4.27 -6.32 -16.66
CA LEU A 635 -3.01 -7.06 -16.56
C LEU A 635 -2.49 -7.58 -17.90
N GLN A 636 -3.35 -8.19 -18.72
CA GLN A 636 -2.92 -8.93 -19.92
C GLN A 636 -3.09 -8.14 -21.22
N THR A 637 -4.11 -7.28 -21.34
CA THR A 637 -4.36 -6.49 -22.55
C THR A 637 -3.66 -5.12 -22.48
N LEU A 638 -3.85 -4.37 -21.39
CA LEU A 638 -3.16 -3.09 -21.18
C LEU A 638 -1.72 -3.27 -20.67
N LYS A 639 -1.36 -4.47 -20.19
CA LYS A 639 -0.02 -4.80 -19.66
C LYS A 639 0.42 -3.88 -18.51
N ALA A 640 -0.54 -3.44 -17.70
CA ALA A 640 -0.30 -2.49 -16.62
C ALA A 640 0.63 -3.09 -15.55
N GLN A 641 1.68 -2.35 -15.18
CA GLN A 641 2.53 -2.70 -14.03
C GLN A 641 2.03 -2.05 -12.72
N ARG A 642 1.15 -1.05 -12.81
CA ARG A 642 0.44 -0.45 -11.68
C ARG A 642 -1.05 -0.47 -11.96
N ILE A 643 -1.85 -1.03 -11.06
CA ILE A 643 -3.32 -0.96 -11.12
C ILE A 643 -3.79 -0.41 -9.78
N ILE A 644 -4.45 0.74 -9.81
CA ILE A 644 -4.84 1.51 -8.64
C ILE A 644 -6.36 1.68 -8.69
N VAL A 645 -7.07 1.09 -7.73
CA VAL A 645 -8.54 1.14 -7.65
C VAL A 645 -8.97 2.02 -6.47
N ILE A 646 -9.79 3.04 -6.73
CA ILE A 646 -10.07 4.11 -5.77
C ILE A 646 -11.56 4.15 -5.44
N THR A 647 -11.96 3.39 -4.42
CA THR A 647 -13.37 3.25 -4.01
C THR A 647 -13.58 3.46 -2.50
N ASP A 648 -14.84 3.38 -2.04
CA ASP A 648 -15.15 3.48 -0.61
C ASP A 648 -14.46 2.35 0.17
N PHE A 649 -13.94 2.66 1.36
CA PHE A 649 -13.19 1.73 2.21
C PHE A 649 -13.90 0.40 2.46
N SER A 650 -15.25 0.37 2.44
CA SER A 650 -16.04 -0.87 2.57
C SER A 650 -15.82 -1.91 1.46
N GLN A 651 -15.24 -1.53 0.32
CA GLN A 651 -14.90 -2.44 -0.78
C GLN A 651 -13.48 -3.03 -0.71
N GLY A 652 -12.64 -2.63 0.25
CA GLY A 652 -11.24 -3.09 0.31
C GLY A 652 -11.09 -4.61 0.33
N GLY A 653 -11.85 -5.28 1.20
CA GLY A 653 -11.82 -6.75 1.30
C GLY A 653 -12.30 -7.48 0.04
N HIS A 654 -13.06 -6.83 -0.85
CA HIS A 654 -13.43 -7.37 -2.16
C HIS A 654 -12.26 -7.33 -3.13
N PHE A 655 -11.58 -6.18 -3.23
CA PHE A 655 -10.40 -6.06 -4.09
C PHE A 655 -9.21 -6.88 -3.58
N GLU A 656 -9.04 -7.03 -2.26
CA GLU A 656 -8.09 -7.99 -1.67
C GLU A 656 -8.34 -9.42 -2.17
N MET A 657 -9.60 -9.88 -2.19
CA MET A 657 -9.96 -11.20 -2.74
C MET A 657 -9.70 -11.27 -4.25
N CYS A 658 -10.06 -10.24 -5.03
CA CYS A 658 -9.79 -10.22 -6.47
C CYS A 658 -8.29 -10.29 -6.78
N TYR A 659 -7.46 -9.59 -6.01
CA TYR A 659 -6.01 -9.59 -6.16
C TYR A 659 -5.41 -10.94 -5.75
N GLY A 660 -5.87 -11.54 -4.66
CA GLY A 660 -5.48 -12.89 -4.24
C GLY A 660 -5.87 -13.97 -5.26
N ALA A 661 -7.08 -13.91 -5.83
CA ALA A 661 -7.52 -14.81 -6.89
C ALA A 661 -6.69 -14.67 -8.17
N ALA A 662 -6.24 -13.45 -8.51
CA ALA A 662 -5.34 -13.21 -9.64
C ALA A 662 -3.92 -13.73 -9.40
N ASP A 663 -3.45 -13.75 -8.15
CA ASP A 663 -2.18 -14.37 -7.77
C ASP A 663 -2.27 -15.92 -7.81
N GLU A 664 -3.33 -16.50 -7.22
CA GLU A 664 -3.56 -17.95 -7.19
C GLU A 664 -3.70 -18.60 -8.58
N ILE A 665 -4.28 -17.89 -9.56
CA ILE A 665 -4.34 -18.36 -10.96
C ILE A 665 -3.08 -18.01 -11.77
N GLY A 666 -2.11 -17.29 -11.21
CA GLY A 666 -0.85 -16.95 -11.86
C GLY A 666 -0.95 -15.84 -12.92
N TRP A 667 -1.89 -14.89 -12.79
CA TRP A 667 -1.93 -13.70 -13.66
C TRP A 667 -0.88 -12.64 -13.31
N LEU A 668 -0.33 -12.69 -12.09
CA LEU A 668 0.70 -11.76 -11.64
C LEU A 668 2.10 -12.28 -12.06
N THR A 669 2.94 -11.38 -12.54
CA THR A 669 4.36 -11.67 -12.81
C THR A 669 5.25 -10.89 -11.84
N SER A 670 6.56 -10.99 -11.95
CA SER A 670 7.46 -10.18 -11.14
C SER A 670 7.38 -8.70 -11.53
N GLY A 671 6.93 -7.85 -10.60
CA GLY A 671 7.00 -6.39 -10.70
C GLY A 671 5.66 -5.64 -10.82
N GLN A 672 4.53 -6.33 -11.03
CA GLN A 672 3.21 -5.72 -10.88
C GLN A 672 2.98 -5.26 -9.43
N ARG A 673 2.26 -4.16 -9.26
CA ARG A 673 1.74 -3.67 -7.98
C ARG A 673 0.26 -3.33 -8.15
N LEU A 674 -0.56 -3.88 -7.27
CA LEU A 674 -2.01 -3.68 -7.22
C LEU A 674 -2.35 -2.93 -5.94
N ASP A 675 -2.97 -1.76 -6.05
CA ASP A 675 -3.32 -0.89 -4.93
C ASP A 675 -4.84 -0.74 -4.83
N HIS A 676 -5.36 -0.75 -3.59
CA HIS A 676 -6.69 -0.26 -3.28
C HIS A 676 -6.58 0.98 -2.41
N ILE A 677 -7.07 2.12 -2.90
CA ILE A 677 -7.13 3.38 -2.15
C ILE A 677 -8.54 3.55 -1.60
N GLY A 678 -8.80 2.89 -0.48
CA GLY A 678 -10.06 2.99 0.25
C GLY A 678 -10.25 4.37 0.90
N PHE A 679 -11.33 5.09 0.56
CA PHE A 679 -11.68 6.36 1.20
C PHE A 679 -12.85 6.24 2.20
N GLY A 680 -12.80 7.05 3.26
CA GLY A 680 -13.85 7.16 4.27
C GLY A 680 -15.10 7.93 3.82
N THR A 681 -16.17 7.83 4.59
CA THR A 681 -17.47 8.47 4.31
C THR A 681 -17.46 9.98 4.60
N VAL A 682 -18.09 10.76 3.71
CA VAL A 682 -18.41 12.19 3.94
C VAL A 682 -19.54 12.33 4.95
N MET A 683 -19.28 13.03 6.05
CA MET A 683 -20.22 13.26 7.14
C MET A 683 -20.78 14.69 7.14
N GLY A 684 -22.01 14.86 7.63
CA GLY A 684 -22.55 16.16 8.01
C GLY A 684 -22.02 16.65 9.36
N GLU A 685 -22.43 17.85 9.75
CA GLU A 685 -22.06 18.46 11.04
C GLU A 685 -22.54 17.61 12.22
N ASP A 686 -23.70 16.95 12.07
CA ASP A 686 -24.28 16.00 13.03
C ASP A 686 -23.48 14.69 13.20
N GLY A 687 -22.49 14.44 12.34
CA GLY A 687 -21.66 13.23 12.34
C GLY A 687 -22.32 12.01 11.68
N LYS A 688 -23.45 12.17 10.98
CA LYS A 688 -24.04 11.13 10.14
C LYS A 688 -23.61 11.33 8.68
N ARG A 689 -23.96 10.39 7.79
CA ARG A 689 -23.69 10.50 6.35
C ARG A 689 -24.30 11.80 5.80
N PHE A 690 -23.51 12.56 5.04
CA PHE A 690 -23.92 13.86 4.51
C PHE A 690 -25.17 13.77 3.63
N LYS A 691 -26.18 14.55 3.97
CA LYS A 691 -27.54 14.57 3.39
C LYS A 691 -28.08 16.00 3.36
N THR A 692 -29.06 16.25 2.50
CA THR A 692 -29.81 17.52 2.44
C THR A 692 -30.66 17.70 3.71
N ARG A 693 -31.24 18.90 3.89
CA ARG A 693 -32.19 19.17 4.99
C ARG A 693 -33.48 18.34 4.93
N SER A 694 -33.86 17.82 3.75
CA SER A 694 -34.98 16.87 3.58
C SER A 694 -34.60 15.43 3.93
N GLY A 695 -33.31 15.12 4.06
CA GLY A 695 -32.79 13.77 4.27
C GLY A 695 -32.43 13.03 2.97
N ASP A 696 -32.59 13.66 1.82
CA ASP A 696 -32.13 13.17 0.52
C ASP A 696 -30.60 13.24 0.36
N THR A 697 -30.09 12.59 -0.67
CA THR A 697 -28.68 12.67 -1.05
C THR A 697 -28.38 14.06 -1.64
N VAL A 698 -27.24 14.66 -1.30
CA VAL A 698 -26.82 15.94 -1.88
C VAL A 698 -26.27 15.71 -3.27
N ARG A 699 -26.84 16.40 -4.27
CA ARG A 699 -26.36 16.38 -5.66
C ARG A 699 -25.04 17.13 -5.75
N LEU A 700 -24.10 16.58 -6.51
CA LEU A 700 -22.77 17.16 -6.61
C LEU A 700 -22.74 18.51 -7.35
N VAL A 701 -23.64 18.69 -8.33
CA VAL A 701 -23.85 19.96 -9.06
C VAL A 701 -24.19 21.08 -8.07
N ASP A 702 -25.23 20.90 -7.25
CA ASP A 702 -25.69 21.89 -6.27
C ASP A 702 -24.59 22.24 -5.23
N LEU A 703 -23.77 21.26 -4.84
CA LEU A 703 -22.66 21.44 -3.89
C LEU A 703 -21.57 22.35 -4.46
N LEU A 704 -21.21 22.14 -5.72
CA LEU A 704 -20.22 22.95 -6.43
C LEU A 704 -20.76 24.37 -6.66
N ASP A 705 -22.03 24.53 -7.03
CA ASP A 705 -22.64 25.84 -7.28
C ASP A 705 -22.78 26.68 -5.99
N GLU A 706 -23.13 26.07 -4.86
CA GLU A 706 -23.15 26.75 -3.55
C GLU A 706 -21.73 27.17 -3.10
N ALA A 707 -20.69 26.39 -3.42
CA ALA A 707 -19.30 26.78 -3.14
C ALA A 707 -18.86 28.01 -3.95
N VAL A 708 -19.21 28.05 -5.24
CA VAL A 708 -18.92 29.19 -6.14
C VAL A 708 -19.69 30.43 -5.71
N LYS A 709 -21.00 30.31 -5.50
CA LYS A 709 -21.86 31.43 -5.07
C LYS A 709 -21.34 32.12 -3.79
N ARG A 710 -20.93 31.34 -2.78
CA ARG A 710 -20.33 31.90 -1.55
C ARG A 710 -19.02 32.64 -1.82
N MET A 711 -18.25 32.20 -2.80
CA MET A 711 -17.05 32.92 -3.24
C MET A 711 -17.39 34.18 -4.04
N GLU A 712 -18.39 34.16 -4.92
CA GLU A 712 -18.88 35.38 -5.60
C GLU A 712 -19.31 36.45 -4.59
N ASP A 713 -20.15 36.08 -3.60
CA ASP A 713 -20.58 36.98 -2.52
C ASP A 713 -19.36 37.56 -1.76
N SER A 714 -18.36 36.72 -1.45
CA SER A 714 -17.13 37.15 -0.77
C SER A 714 -16.28 38.11 -1.62
N LEU A 715 -16.15 37.86 -2.92
CA LEU A 715 -15.38 38.69 -3.85
C LEU A 715 -16.08 40.02 -4.11
N ARG A 716 -17.40 40.03 -4.32
CA ARG A 716 -18.23 41.25 -4.46
C ARG A 716 -18.09 42.16 -3.24
N GLN A 717 -18.09 41.60 -2.02
CA GLN A 717 -17.85 42.37 -0.81
C GLN A 717 -16.42 42.94 -0.78
N ARG A 718 -15.40 42.19 -1.22
CA ARG A 718 -14.01 42.66 -1.28
C ARG A 718 -13.79 43.77 -2.31
N ILE A 719 -14.48 43.72 -3.46
CA ILE A 719 -14.51 44.81 -4.44
C ILE A 719 -15.11 46.07 -3.80
N THR A 720 -16.26 45.93 -3.13
CA THR A 720 -16.93 47.03 -2.40
C THR A 720 -16.04 47.63 -1.31
N ASP A 721 -15.28 46.79 -0.60
CA ASP A 721 -14.32 47.18 0.43
C ASP A 721 -13.01 47.83 -0.12
N GLY A 722 -12.79 47.83 -1.44
CA GLY A 722 -11.53 48.28 -2.06
C GLY A 722 -10.34 47.35 -1.81
N LYS A 723 -10.59 46.05 -1.56
CA LYS A 723 -9.60 45.03 -1.14
C LYS A 723 -9.38 43.91 -2.18
N ALA A 724 -10.02 43.99 -3.34
CA ALA A 724 -9.88 43.06 -4.46
C ALA A 724 -9.28 43.79 -5.67
N ASN A 725 -8.46 43.11 -6.47
CA ASN A 725 -7.87 43.65 -7.70
C ASN A 725 -8.40 42.90 -8.95
N ILE A 726 -9.72 42.73 -9.00
CA ILE A 726 -10.47 42.08 -10.09
C ILE A 726 -11.71 42.92 -10.43
N THR A 727 -12.15 42.84 -11.68
CA THR A 727 -13.39 43.48 -12.15
C THR A 727 -14.61 42.60 -11.89
N GLU A 728 -15.80 43.20 -11.90
CA GLU A 728 -17.09 42.49 -11.82
C GLU A 728 -17.23 41.37 -12.87
N ALA A 729 -16.67 41.55 -14.07
CA ALA A 729 -16.67 40.54 -15.13
C ALA A 729 -15.76 39.33 -14.82
N GLU A 730 -14.70 39.52 -14.02
CA GLU A 730 -13.79 38.44 -13.60
C GLU A 730 -14.29 37.67 -12.36
N VAL A 731 -15.30 38.19 -11.64
CA VAL A 731 -15.79 37.60 -10.37
C VAL A 731 -16.18 36.14 -10.51
N HIS A 732 -16.91 35.78 -11.56
CA HIS A 732 -17.41 34.42 -11.75
C HIS A 732 -16.27 33.42 -11.98
N GLU A 733 -15.34 33.72 -12.90
CA GLU A 733 -14.19 32.85 -13.21
C GLU A 733 -13.28 32.65 -11.98
N VAL A 734 -13.02 33.73 -11.23
CA VAL A 734 -12.22 33.68 -10.00
C VAL A 734 -12.95 32.92 -8.89
N ALA A 735 -14.27 33.08 -8.77
CA ALA A 735 -15.10 32.34 -7.83
C ALA A 735 -15.16 30.84 -8.15
N GLU A 736 -15.26 30.45 -9.43
CA GLU A 736 -15.16 29.05 -9.85
C GLU A 736 -13.81 28.44 -9.47
N ALA A 737 -12.70 29.10 -9.83
CA ALA A 737 -11.35 28.61 -9.57
C ALA A 737 -11.10 28.40 -8.06
N ILE A 738 -11.48 29.39 -7.23
CA ILE A 738 -11.34 29.30 -5.78
C ILE A 738 -12.34 28.31 -5.17
N GLY A 739 -13.60 28.31 -5.60
CA GLY A 739 -14.67 27.49 -5.05
C GLY A 739 -14.45 25.99 -5.32
N TYR A 740 -14.19 25.62 -6.58
CA TYR A 740 -13.87 24.22 -6.94
C TYR A 740 -12.52 23.80 -6.33
N GLY A 741 -11.52 24.69 -6.33
CA GLY A 741 -10.24 24.45 -5.67
C GLY A 741 -10.37 24.18 -4.17
N ALA A 742 -11.26 24.91 -3.48
CA ALA A 742 -11.55 24.71 -2.06
C ALA A 742 -12.21 23.35 -1.78
N VAL A 743 -13.18 22.93 -2.61
CA VAL A 743 -13.81 21.61 -2.49
C VAL A 743 -12.76 20.50 -2.68
N LYS A 744 -11.92 20.59 -3.73
CA LYS A 744 -10.83 19.63 -4.00
C LYS A 744 -9.85 19.53 -2.84
N TYR A 745 -9.27 20.67 -2.46
CA TYR A 745 -8.23 20.73 -1.43
C TYR A 745 -8.75 20.31 -0.05
N PHE A 746 -10.02 20.56 0.26
CA PHE A 746 -10.61 20.14 1.52
C PHE A 746 -10.66 18.62 1.64
N ASP A 747 -10.91 17.89 0.56
CA ASP A 747 -10.76 16.43 0.56
C ASP A 747 -9.27 16.02 0.64
N LEU A 748 -8.47 16.48 -0.34
CA LEU A 748 -7.08 16.06 -0.55
C LEU A 748 -6.14 16.35 0.63
N ARG A 749 -6.36 17.39 1.43
CA ARG A 749 -5.50 17.73 2.59
C ARG A 749 -5.59 16.77 3.77
N ARG A 750 -6.26 15.62 3.62
CA ARG A 750 -6.56 14.63 4.67
C ARG A 750 -6.20 13.24 4.19
N ASN A 751 -5.85 12.35 5.11
CA ASN A 751 -5.68 10.93 4.78
C ASN A 751 -7.03 10.36 4.25
N PRO A 752 -7.05 9.72 3.06
CA PRO A 752 -8.29 9.33 2.39
C PRO A 752 -9.15 8.38 3.23
N THR A 753 -8.52 7.46 3.97
CA THR A 753 -9.19 6.46 4.83
C THR A 753 -10.06 7.08 5.93
N THR A 754 -9.81 8.35 6.29
CA THR A 754 -10.55 9.03 7.35
C THR A 754 -11.92 9.53 6.89
N ASN A 755 -12.94 9.34 7.73
CA ASN A 755 -14.22 10.04 7.58
C ASN A 755 -14.02 11.52 7.91
N TYR A 756 -14.52 12.43 7.07
CA TYR A 756 -14.43 13.88 7.32
C TYR A 756 -15.81 14.54 7.39
N LYS A 757 -15.92 15.63 8.15
CA LYS A 757 -17.13 16.46 8.20
C LYS A 757 -17.07 17.53 7.11
N PHE A 758 -18.04 17.53 6.21
CA PHE A 758 -18.21 18.57 5.20
C PHE A 758 -18.64 19.89 5.87
N SER A 759 -17.99 21.00 5.50
CA SER A 759 -18.32 22.34 5.98
C SER A 759 -17.81 23.38 5.00
N TYR A 760 -18.71 24.17 4.41
CA TYR A 760 -18.35 25.28 3.53
C TYR A 760 -17.49 26.31 4.27
N ASP A 761 -17.87 26.66 5.50
CA ASP A 761 -17.20 27.68 6.30
C ASP A 761 -15.73 27.30 6.58
N GLN A 762 -15.42 26.00 6.76
CA GLN A 762 -14.04 25.52 6.97
C GLN A 762 -13.21 25.32 5.69
N MET A 763 -13.84 25.19 4.51
CA MET A 763 -13.10 25.07 3.25
C MET A 763 -12.86 26.43 2.58
N LEU A 764 -13.81 27.35 2.77
CA LEU A 764 -13.75 28.72 2.24
C LEU A 764 -13.08 29.72 3.21
N ASP A 765 -12.62 29.27 4.39
CA ASP A 765 -11.87 30.13 5.32
C ASP A 765 -10.59 30.64 4.64
N THR A 766 -10.36 31.94 4.77
CA THR A 766 -9.17 32.67 4.29
C THR A 766 -7.93 32.43 5.15
N LYS A 767 -8.05 31.68 6.26
CA LYS A 767 -6.98 31.38 7.21
C LYS A 767 -6.78 29.88 7.38
N GLY A 768 -5.54 29.52 7.75
CA GLY A 768 -5.14 28.13 7.98
C GLY A 768 -4.96 27.35 6.67
N ASN A 769 -4.95 26.02 6.76
CA ASN A 769 -4.59 25.15 5.65
C ASN A 769 -5.76 24.96 4.66
N THR A 770 -6.12 25.99 3.88
CA THR A 770 -7.21 26.00 2.88
C THR A 770 -6.72 26.39 1.49
N ALA A 771 -7.41 25.95 0.43
CA ALA A 771 -7.10 26.39 -0.94
C ALA A 771 -7.17 27.91 -1.07
N VAL A 772 -8.17 28.53 -0.41
CA VAL A 772 -8.35 29.98 -0.38
C VAL A 772 -7.06 30.64 0.14
N TYR A 773 -6.60 30.29 1.35
CA TYR A 773 -5.36 30.83 1.91
C TYR A 773 -4.16 30.66 0.96
N LEU A 774 -3.99 29.47 0.36
CA LEU A 774 -2.88 29.18 -0.54
C LEU A 774 -2.92 30.00 -1.84
N LEU A 775 -4.10 30.16 -2.46
CA LEU A 775 -4.29 30.98 -3.66
C LEU A 775 -4.02 32.45 -3.37
N TYR A 776 -4.53 32.98 -2.24
CA TYR A 776 -4.22 34.34 -1.77
C TYR A 776 -2.72 34.53 -1.47
N ALA A 777 -2.05 33.53 -0.87
CA ALA A 777 -0.62 33.58 -0.60
C ALA A 777 0.21 33.65 -1.90
N ARG A 778 -0.15 32.86 -2.93
CA ARG A 778 0.48 32.94 -4.26
C ARG A 778 0.25 34.31 -4.90
N VAL A 779 -0.98 34.83 -4.88
CA VAL A 779 -1.33 36.13 -5.49
C VAL A 779 -0.66 37.30 -4.78
N ARG A 780 -0.37 37.19 -3.48
CA ARG A 780 0.46 38.18 -2.76
C ARG A 780 1.88 38.27 -3.34
N LEU A 781 2.49 37.14 -3.71
CA LEU A 781 3.83 37.12 -4.35
C LEU A 781 3.77 37.68 -5.77
N GLU A 782 2.71 37.37 -6.52
CA GLU A 782 2.47 37.93 -7.86
C GLU A 782 2.36 39.46 -7.79
N SER A 783 1.62 39.99 -6.80
CA SER A 783 1.50 41.43 -6.55
C SER A 783 2.83 42.11 -6.21
N ILE A 784 3.72 41.43 -5.48
CA ILE A 784 5.08 41.94 -5.20
C ILE A 784 5.89 42.05 -6.49
N CYS A 785 5.84 41.02 -7.34
CA CYS A 785 6.56 41.02 -8.62
C CYS A 785 6.01 42.08 -9.60
N ALA A 786 4.68 42.22 -9.67
CA ALA A 786 4.03 43.26 -10.48
C ALA A 786 4.42 44.69 -10.02
N LYS A 787 4.53 44.92 -8.70
CA LYS A 787 5.00 46.20 -8.15
C LYS A 787 6.48 46.46 -8.41
N ALA A 788 7.34 45.43 -8.37
CA ALA A 788 8.74 45.59 -8.78
C ALA A 788 8.87 46.09 -10.22
N LYS A 789 8.05 45.55 -11.14
CA LYS A 789 8.00 46.00 -12.52
C LYS A 789 7.46 47.43 -12.65
N ALA A 790 6.35 47.75 -11.99
CA ALA A 790 5.68 49.04 -12.10
C ALA A 790 6.42 50.20 -11.39
N ASP A 791 6.86 49.99 -10.15
CA ASP A 791 7.38 51.05 -9.27
C ASP A 791 8.91 51.17 -9.35
N HIS A 792 9.61 50.11 -9.79
CA HIS A 792 11.08 50.05 -9.83
C HIS A 792 11.67 49.66 -11.19
N GLY A 793 10.85 49.32 -12.19
CA GLY A 793 11.33 48.92 -13.52
C GLY A 793 12.09 47.59 -13.55
N VAL A 794 11.88 46.71 -12.56
CA VAL A 794 12.59 45.41 -12.47
C VAL A 794 11.63 44.26 -12.77
N ASP A 795 11.83 43.62 -13.93
CA ASP A 795 11.07 42.44 -14.36
C ASP A 795 11.84 41.14 -14.03
N VAL A 796 11.12 40.16 -13.46
CA VAL A 796 11.69 38.84 -13.10
C VAL A 796 12.14 38.05 -14.33
N GLU A 797 11.44 38.14 -15.46
CA GLU A 797 11.84 37.46 -16.68
C GLU A 797 13.17 38.01 -17.24
N GLU A 798 13.41 39.31 -17.06
CA GLU A 798 14.67 39.94 -17.46
C GLU A 798 15.81 39.55 -16.51
N LEU A 799 15.54 39.43 -15.20
CA LEU A 799 16.52 38.89 -14.23
C LEU A 799 16.95 37.45 -14.61
N LEU A 800 15.98 36.59 -14.93
CA LEU A 800 16.26 35.21 -15.36
C LEU A 800 17.08 35.18 -16.66
N LYS A 801 16.72 35.99 -17.66
CA LYS A 801 17.47 36.10 -18.93
C LYS A 801 18.88 36.67 -18.74
N ALA A 802 19.08 37.54 -17.75
CA ALA A 802 20.39 38.11 -17.40
C ALA A 802 21.29 37.14 -16.59
N GLY A 803 20.78 35.98 -16.17
CA GLY A 803 21.53 35.04 -15.33
C GLY A 803 21.70 35.52 -13.88
N GLU A 804 20.82 36.40 -13.40
CA GLU A 804 20.80 36.83 -12.00
C GLU A 804 20.42 35.66 -11.10
N VAL A 805 21.06 35.58 -9.92
CA VAL A 805 20.92 34.44 -9.00
C VAL A 805 20.35 34.86 -7.65
N PRO A 806 19.52 34.02 -7.00
CA PRO A 806 19.14 34.22 -5.61
C PRO A 806 20.37 34.03 -4.70
N VAL A 807 20.41 34.79 -3.62
CA VAL A 807 21.45 34.76 -2.57
C VAL A 807 20.76 34.59 -1.22
N LEU A 808 21.26 33.66 -0.40
CA LEU A 808 20.60 33.23 0.85
C LEU A 808 21.32 33.78 2.09
N GLU A 809 21.11 35.06 2.41
CA GLU A 809 21.77 35.70 3.55
C GLU A 809 20.97 35.52 4.85
N HIS A 810 19.69 35.88 4.82
CA HIS A 810 18.82 35.87 5.99
C HIS A 810 18.31 34.44 6.32
N PRO A 811 18.11 34.09 7.61
CA PRO A 811 17.61 32.76 7.98
C PRO A 811 16.28 32.36 7.33
N SER A 812 15.36 33.31 7.09
CA SER A 812 14.08 33.02 6.40
C SER A 812 14.23 32.80 4.89
N GLU A 813 15.19 33.46 4.23
CA GLU A 813 15.57 33.18 2.83
C GLU A 813 16.10 31.76 2.70
N ARG A 814 17.04 31.37 3.57
CA ARG A 814 17.55 29.99 3.66
C ARG A 814 16.43 28.98 3.94
N ASN A 815 15.54 29.28 4.89
CA ASN A 815 14.45 28.35 5.22
C ASN A 815 13.50 28.16 4.04
N LEU A 816 13.11 29.24 3.35
CA LEU A 816 12.30 29.15 2.14
C LEU A 816 12.98 28.31 1.06
N ALA A 817 14.27 28.51 0.79
CA ALA A 817 15.02 27.71 -0.17
C ALA A 817 15.07 26.21 0.21
N LYS A 818 15.17 25.90 1.50
CA LYS A 818 15.08 24.52 2.01
C LYS A 818 13.69 23.92 1.77
N GLU A 819 12.61 24.60 2.20
CA GLU A 819 11.25 24.09 2.00
C GLU A 819 10.96 23.88 0.50
N LEU A 820 11.43 24.77 -0.38
CA LEU A 820 11.31 24.58 -1.83
C LEU A 820 12.02 23.31 -2.33
N HIS A 821 13.20 22.99 -1.80
CA HIS A 821 13.99 21.82 -2.18
C HIS A 821 13.32 20.47 -1.83
N LEU A 822 12.48 20.43 -0.78
CA LEU A 822 11.80 19.19 -0.34
C LEU A 822 10.76 18.63 -1.33
N PHE A 823 10.48 19.32 -2.44
CA PHE A 823 9.44 18.93 -3.41
C PHE A 823 9.63 17.50 -3.95
N ALA A 824 10.87 17.11 -4.28
CA ALA A 824 11.15 15.78 -4.82
C ALA A 824 10.93 14.67 -3.78
N GLU A 825 11.29 14.90 -2.51
CA GLU A 825 11.08 13.92 -1.41
C GLU A 825 9.58 13.73 -1.12
N VAL A 826 8.80 14.81 -1.23
CA VAL A 826 7.33 14.77 -1.09
C VAL A 826 6.69 14.01 -2.25
N LEU A 827 7.20 14.17 -3.47
CA LEU A 827 6.74 13.37 -4.61
C LEU A 827 7.12 11.90 -4.48
N GLU A 828 8.35 11.58 -4.06
CA GLU A 828 8.77 10.20 -3.78
C GLU A 828 7.81 9.54 -2.76
N THR A 829 7.57 10.20 -1.62
CA THR A 829 6.62 9.72 -0.60
C THR A 829 5.21 9.53 -1.16
N THR A 830 4.74 10.44 -2.04
CA THR A 830 3.41 10.36 -2.67
C THR A 830 3.34 9.27 -3.74
N LEU A 831 4.45 8.91 -4.40
CA LEU A 831 4.49 7.76 -5.32
C LEU A 831 4.49 6.42 -4.57
N ASP A 832 5.09 6.39 -3.38
CA ASP A 832 5.12 5.21 -2.52
C ASP A 832 3.73 4.86 -1.98
N ASP A 833 3.00 5.80 -1.37
CA ASP A 833 1.70 5.53 -0.73
C ASP A 833 0.46 6.03 -1.50
N LEU A 834 0.66 6.76 -2.61
CA LEU A 834 -0.39 7.31 -3.47
C LEU A 834 -1.33 8.30 -2.75
N PHE A 835 -0.90 8.95 -1.66
CA PHE A 835 -1.71 9.89 -0.89
C PHE A 835 -1.38 11.37 -1.17
N PRO A 836 -2.24 12.14 -1.87
CA PRO A 836 -1.94 13.53 -2.23
C PRO A 836 -1.84 14.51 -1.05
N TYR A 837 -2.18 14.10 0.18
CA TYR A 837 -2.12 15.00 1.34
C TYR A 837 -0.70 15.46 1.66
N HIS A 838 0.34 14.70 1.29
CA HIS A 838 1.74 15.12 1.44
C HIS A 838 2.03 16.38 0.61
N ILE A 839 1.48 16.46 -0.61
CA ILE A 839 1.59 17.64 -1.49
C ILE A 839 0.81 18.82 -0.88
N CYS A 840 -0.33 18.57 -0.25
CA CYS A 840 -1.08 19.59 0.50
C CYS A 840 -0.29 20.12 1.71
N GLU A 841 0.33 19.26 2.50
CA GLU A 841 1.16 19.67 3.64
C GLU A 841 2.40 20.46 3.17
N TYR A 842 3.07 19.99 2.11
CA TYR A 842 4.18 20.68 1.48
C TYR A 842 3.83 22.10 1.01
N VAL A 843 2.78 22.26 0.19
CA VAL A 843 2.43 23.59 -0.36
C VAL A 843 1.99 24.55 0.76
N TYR A 844 1.40 24.03 1.84
CA TYR A 844 1.11 24.81 3.04
C TYR A 844 2.38 25.23 3.80
N ASN A 845 3.34 24.33 4.01
CA ASN A 845 4.61 24.65 4.65
C ASN A 845 5.42 25.67 3.83
N VAL A 846 5.48 25.52 2.50
CA VAL A 846 6.05 26.51 1.58
C VAL A 846 5.35 27.86 1.70
N SER A 847 4.02 27.90 1.78
CA SER A 847 3.27 29.17 1.95
C SER A 847 3.52 29.85 3.30
N ILE A 848 3.79 29.08 4.37
CA ILE A 848 4.18 29.61 5.69
C ILE A 848 5.60 30.19 5.61
N ALA A 849 6.56 29.44 5.04
CA ALA A 849 7.94 29.91 4.89
C ALA A 849 8.03 31.16 4.01
N ALA A 850 7.24 31.22 2.93
CA ALA A 850 7.11 32.39 2.09
C ALA A 850 6.50 33.59 2.83
N SER A 851 5.50 33.34 3.68
CA SER A 851 4.86 34.38 4.49
C SER A 851 5.78 34.96 5.57
N ASP A 852 6.61 34.12 6.21
CA ASP A 852 7.66 34.59 7.12
C ASP A 852 8.75 35.36 6.35
N PHE A 853 9.24 34.81 5.23
CA PHE A 853 10.21 35.49 4.35
C PHE A 853 9.77 36.91 3.98
N VAL A 854 8.57 37.11 3.41
CA VAL A 854 8.10 38.47 3.02
C VAL A 854 7.74 39.37 4.21
N THR A 855 7.78 38.85 5.44
CA THR A 855 7.55 39.61 6.68
C THR A 855 8.87 40.03 7.33
N GLN A 856 9.88 39.14 7.39
CA GLN A 856 11.20 39.44 7.93
C GLN A 856 12.09 40.18 6.92
N CYS A 857 11.94 39.89 5.63
CA CYS A 857 12.79 40.41 4.55
C CYS A 857 11.98 41.35 3.65
N LYS A 858 12.30 42.65 3.70
CA LYS A 858 11.73 43.63 2.75
C LYS A 858 12.20 43.28 1.34
N VAL A 859 11.26 43.04 0.42
CA VAL A 859 11.55 42.68 -0.98
C VAL A 859 11.80 43.91 -1.86
N LEU A 860 10.92 44.92 -1.79
CA LEU A 860 10.94 46.07 -2.71
C LEU A 860 11.79 47.24 -2.20
N GLY A 861 12.46 47.93 -3.12
CA GLY A 861 13.25 49.13 -2.83
C GLY A 861 14.36 48.90 -1.81
N VAL A 862 15.16 47.84 -2.02
CA VAL A 862 16.37 47.47 -1.26
C VAL A 862 17.43 46.88 -2.22
N PRO A 863 18.73 46.86 -1.87
CA PRO A 863 19.77 46.30 -2.75
C PRO A 863 19.52 44.84 -3.13
N GLU A 864 19.03 44.02 -2.18
CA GLU A 864 18.78 42.58 -2.39
C GLU A 864 17.51 42.27 -3.22
N MET A 865 16.80 43.29 -3.72
CA MET A 865 15.50 43.15 -4.37
C MET A 865 15.51 42.13 -5.52
N LYS A 866 16.56 42.11 -6.36
CA LYS A 866 16.69 41.14 -7.46
C LYS A 866 16.68 39.69 -6.96
N SER A 867 17.54 39.38 -5.99
CA SER A 867 17.61 38.06 -5.33
C SER A 867 16.26 37.66 -4.72
N ARG A 868 15.63 38.60 -3.98
CA ARG A 868 14.36 38.35 -3.29
C ARG A 868 13.18 38.14 -4.24
N LEU A 869 13.18 38.79 -5.41
CA LEU A 869 12.19 38.57 -6.45
C LEU A 869 12.33 37.19 -7.11
N LEU A 870 13.56 36.69 -7.30
CA LEU A 870 13.79 35.32 -7.77
C LEU A 870 13.29 34.27 -6.77
N LEU A 871 13.42 34.53 -5.45
CA LEU A 871 12.82 33.69 -4.41
C LEU A 871 11.28 33.72 -4.47
N CYS A 872 10.66 34.91 -4.59
CA CYS A 872 9.20 35.02 -4.80
C CYS A 872 8.74 34.22 -6.03
N HIS A 873 9.49 34.30 -7.14
CA HIS A 873 9.18 33.60 -8.38
C HIS A 873 9.28 32.09 -8.24
N ALA A 874 10.39 31.57 -7.70
CA ALA A 874 10.57 30.14 -7.44
C ALA A 874 9.41 29.57 -6.61
N THR A 875 9.00 30.30 -5.56
CA THR A 875 7.83 29.94 -4.74
C THR A 875 6.53 29.93 -5.55
N MET A 876 6.26 30.92 -6.39
CA MET A 876 5.06 30.92 -7.23
C MET A 876 5.02 29.77 -8.24
N VAL A 877 6.18 29.39 -8.79
CA VAL A 877 6.32 28.24 -9.69
C VAL A 877 6.08 26.93 -8.93
N ALA A 878 6.63 26.78 -7.72
CA ALA A 878 6.39 25.62 -6.86
C ALA A 878 4.92 25.47 -6.47
N MET A 879 4.32 26.54 -5.94
CA MET A 879 2.91 26.54 -5.55
C MET A 879 2.00 26.24 -6.75
N ARG A 880 2.30 26.80 -7.93
CA ARG A 880 1.59 26.46 -9.16
C ARG A 880 1.72 24.97 -9.48
N GLN A 881 2.92 24.39 -9.45
CA GLN A 881 3.10 22.97 -9.75
C GLN A 881 2.30 22.07 -8.79
N CYS A 882 2.28 22.40 -7.49
CA CYS A 882 1.43 21.72 -6.51
C CYS A 882 -0.07 21.87 -6.81
N PHE A 883 -0.52 23.05 -7.22
CA PHE A 883 -1.91 23.27 -7.63
C PHE A 883 -2.25 22.46 -8.89
N ASP A 884 -1.39 22.49 -9.91
CA ASP A 884 -1.57 21.76 -11.16
C ASP A 884 -1.65 20.24 -10.89
N LEU A 885 -0.83 19.69 -9.97
CA LEU A 885 -0.88 18.30 -9.47
C LEU A 885 -2.16 17.95 -8.69
N LEU A 886 -2.64 18.86 -7.84
CA LEU A 886 -3.89 18.70 -7.07
C LEU A 886 -5.15 19.02 -7.91
N GLY A 887 -4.99 19.34 -9.19
CA GLY A 887 -6.06 19.76 -10.10
C GLY A 887 -6.72 21.10 -9.75
N ILE A 888 -6.02 21.99 -9.03
CA ILE A 888 -6.55 23.28 -8.59
C ILE A 888 -6.20 24.35 -9.63
N ARG A 889 -7.21 25.01 -10.22
CA ARG A 889 -6.99 26.17 -11.09
C ARG A 889 -6.37 27.32 -10.27
N HIS A 890 -5.19 27.79 -10.67
CA HIS A 890 -4.56 28.94 -10.04
C HIS A 890 -5.06 30.25 -10.66
N VAL A 891 -5.11 31.31 -9.85
CA VAL A 891 -5.51 32.66 -10.27
C VAL A 891 -4.34 33.63 -10.16
N LYS A 892 -4.30 34.64 -11.05
CA LYS A 892 -3.26 35.68 -11.06
C LYS A 892 -3.60 36.89 -10.19
N ARG A 893 -4.89 37.17 -9.99
CA ARG A 893 -5.42 38.29 -9.19
C ARG A 893 -6.67 37.83 -8.42
N ILE A 894 -6.91 38.43 -7.26
CA ILE A 894 -8.09 38.26 -6.39
C ILE A 894 -8.39 39.62 -5.74
#